data_AF-A0A368ZIM0-F1
#
_entry.id   AF-A0A368ZIM0-F1
#
_cell.length_a   1.000
_cell.length_b   1.000
_cell.length_c   1.000
_cell.angle_alpha   90.00
_cell.angle_beta   90.00
_cell.angle_gamma   90.00
#
_symmetry.space_group_name_H-M   'P 1'
#
loop_
_entity.id
_entity.type
_entity.pdbx_description
1 polymer ?
#
loop_
_entity_poly.entity_id
_entity_poly.type
_entity_poly.pdbx_seq_one_letter_code
_entity_poly.pdbx_strand_id
1 'polypeptide(L)'
;MNKSLHVFFILLFFVQFSNAQFVWYENETSTFRIEQESTSSGTFIREVSNPDVTGINTNATVSNFNRAQGQDAFLQFDLYNPVNDFSGYAVTFKAYIDIPTVSLNANNSKISVHLSHTSIDSESALELNFTVGQQWETFTFNFNGTAIPNAIIDAGGYQQIAIGFANGTSSVPATTYYIDAISGATDQVVDVASHPASWLSGSWGITFPVYGGERLDSEVAGGYDLPAGAQEVVDELPAVGHVITNLSYFAHSHYFSLRQNSNVDVANEIHEALVPSVANQNILFEVMQKFKSNGKKVILYISTNYLDRAIDDGADIEAAWINYYTNNFAGDEYAAYKDLIEGFVLEVKDYADGYWLDTTSELLNDGHLEDFALMIKNTDPTAIIGAQPTGLYFTDENGNNLLVDSDGIDDEDDSDYRIIKFEANSTYQDFTKGHVTPLGQGAPPNSWAYEEYTIPNMVENPWSMYQGNTVLKHAWFPIREKWHVSSHPIVFGIEDAYRFTKRLVQANAAVTFATTIDDTGSDKGYMMDDEMLIMKTINDRLLATPIAECEPYIRPEGAHLVGEEPLSVTSFNSSEIKFYPNPVTDVLTINRLTTEVNYISIFSTIGAKVMETVWNNGTTTTQIDMRSLNKGIYFVRLTDGNNLSITKKIIVSK
;
A
#
# COMPACT_ATOMS: atom_id res chain seq x y z
N MET A 1 -83.12 18.57 -6.37
CA MET A 1 -82.08 19.61 -6.40
C MET A 1 -81.01 19.25 -5.40
N ASN A 2 -79.87 18.79 -5.90
CA ASN A 2 -78.64 18.48 -5.16
C ASN A 2 -78.03 19.77 -4.59
N LYS A 3 -77.52 19.72 -3.37
CA LYS A 3 -76.39 20.55 -2.95
C LYS A 3 -75.31 19.63 -2.35
N SER A 4 -74.22 19.56 -3.09
CA SER A 4 -73.00 18.79 -2.82
C SER A 4 -72.26 19.33 -1.59
N LEU A 5 -71.85 18.42 -0.72
CA LEU A 5 -70.94 18.65 0.40
C LEU A 5 -69.51 18.42 -0.11
N HIS A 6 -68.69 19.46 -0.14
CA HIS A 6 -67.27 19.33 -0.50
C HIS A 6 -66.48 18.89 0.73
N VAL A 7 -65.99 17.65 0.70
CA VAL A 7 -65.00 17.12 1.63
C VAL A 7 -63.63 17.61 1.18
N PHE A 8 -62.98 18.43 2.01
CA PHE A 8 -61.59 18.83 1.83
C PHE A 8 -60.69 17.69 2.31
N PHE A 9 -60.01 17.01 1.38
CA PHE A 9 -58.90 16.12 1.68
C PHE A 9 -57.67 16.98 1.99
N ILE A 10 -57.24 17.02 3.25
CA ILE A 10 -55.94 17.56 3.63
C ILE A 10 -54.93 16.44 3.40
N LEU A 11 -54.16 16.52 2.31
CA LEU A 11 -52.94 15.73 2.16
C LEU A 11 -51.90 16.27 3.16
N LEU A 12 -51.69 15.52 4.24
CA LEU A 12 -50.51 15.67 5.09
C LEU A 12 -49.30 15.15 4.30
N PHE A 13 -48.54 16.06 3.69
CA PHE A 13 -47.18 15.76 3.26
C PHE A 13 -46.32 15.60 4.52
N PHE A 14 -46.01 14.36 4.89
CA PHE A 14 -44.88 14.07 5.77
C PHE A 14 -43.62 14.43 5.00
N VAL A 15 -43.03 15.59 5.30
CA VAL A 15 -41.65 15.88 4.92
C VAL A 15 -40.79 15.01 5.83
N GLN A 16 -40.40 13.82 5.35
CA GLN A 16 -39.29 13.10 5.97
C GLN A 16 -38.06 13.94 5.72
N PHE A 17 -37.46 14.47 6.79
CA PHE A 17 -36.10 14.98 6.73
C PHE A 17 -35.20 13.79 6.41
N SER A 18 -34.79 13.64 5.15
CA SER A 18 -33.72 12.71 4.80
C SER A 18 -32.43 13.31 5.33
N ASN A 19 -31.87 12.72 6.40
CA ASN A 19 -30.50 13.00 6.76
C ASN A 19 -29.60 12.54 5.61
N ALA A 20 -28.48 13.24 5.40
CA ALA A 20 -27.49 12.81 4.41
C ALA A 20 -27.05 11.38 4.73
N GLN A 21 -26.95 10.56 3.69
CA GLN A 21 -26.40 9.21 3.77
C GLN A 21 -25.10 9.21 2.98
N PHE A 22 -24.03 8.76 3.61
CA PHE A 22 -22.72 8.60 3.01
C PHE A 22 -22.55 7.14 2.63
N VAL A 23 -22.14 6.86 1.40
CA VAL A 23 -21.79 5.50 0.98
C VAL A 23 -20.48 5.15 1.67
N TRP A 24 -20.53 4.10 2.48
CA TRP A 24 -19.39 3.55 3.21
C TRP A 24 -18.71 2.43 2.43
N TYR A 25 -19.50 1.63 1.72
CA TYR A 25 -19.01 0.45 1.02
C TYR A 25 -19.77 0.22 -0.29
N GLU A 26 -19.08 0.17 -1.42
CA GLU A 26 -19.63 -0.19 -2.74
C GLU A 26 -18.50 -0.61 -3.70
N ASN A 27 -18.66 -1.76 -4.37
CA ASN A 27 -17.62 -2.27 -5.29
C ASN A 27 -17.55 -1.51 -6.61
N GLU A 28 -18.69 -1.18 -7.22
CA GLU A 28 -18.76 -0.54 -8.55
C GLU A 28 -18.00 0.79 -8.59
N THR A 29 -18.01 1.53 -7.49
CA THR A 29 -17.34 2.84 -7.36
C THR A 29 -16.02 2.76 -6.60
N SER A 30 -15.57 1.56 -6.23
CA SER A 30 -14.40 1.35 -5.37
C SER A 30 -14.45 2.17 -4.06
N THR A 31 -15.63 2.26 -3.44
CA THR A 31 -15.82 2.99 -2.19
C THR A 31 -15.61 2.04 -1.02
N PHE A 32 -14.52 2.19 -0.25
CA PHE A 32 -14.16 1.34 0.90
C PHE A 32 -13.82 2.18 2.13
N ARG A 33 -14.82 2.88 2.64
CA ARG A 33 -14.73 3.78 3.80
C ARG A 33 -15.04 3.08 5.12
N ILE A 34 -15.08 1.76 5.16
CA ILE A 34 -15.13 0.95 6.38
C ILE A 34 -14.25 -0.26 6.14
N GLU A 35 -13.44 -0.65 7.13
CA GLU A 35 -12.44 -1.70 6.94
C GLU A 35 -13.01 -3.04 7.42
N GLN A 36 -12.91 -4.09 6.60
CA GLN A 36 -13.37 -5.42 7.02
C GLN A 36 -12.44 -5.94 8.13
N GLU A 37 -12.99 -6.14 9.33
CA GLU A 37 -12.21 -6.58 10.49
C GLU A 37 -12.22 -8.10 10.60
N SER A 38 -13.39 -8.73 10.58
CA SER A 38 -13.50 -10.19 10.71
C SER A 38 -14.79 -10.76 10.13
N THR A 39 -14.82 -12.08 9.99
CA THR A 39 -16.03 -12.85 9.77
C THR A 39 -16.17 -13.92 10.84
N SER A 40 -17.41 -14.27 11.19
CA SER A 40 -17.71 -15.46 11.99
C SER A 40 -18.68 -16.35 11.23
N SER A 41 -18.39 -17.66 11.23
CA SER A 41 -19.23 -18.67 10.58
C SER A 41 -19.59 -18.36 9.11
N GLY A 42 -18.65 -17.77 8.36
CA GLY A 42 -18.79 -17.52 6.93
C GLY A 42 -17.56 -16.85 6.30
N THR A 43 -17.57 -16.76 4.98
CA THR A 43 -16.49 -16.14 4.17
C THR A 43 -17.03 -14.95 3.39
N PHE A 44 -16.33 -13.83 3.44
CA PHE A 44 -16.67 -12.62 2.69
C PHE A 44 -15.78 -12.49 1.45
N ILE A 45 -16.39 -12.24 0.29
CA ILE A 45 -15.68 -12.11 -0.99
C ILE A 45 -16.14 -10.83 -1.68
N ARG A 46 -15.19 -10.01 -2.10
CA ARG A 46 -15.41 -8.74 -2.82
C ARG A 46 -15.44 -8.97 -4.33
N GLU A 47 -16.00 -8.00 -5.05
CA GLU A 47 -15.93 -7.91 -6.52
C GLU A 47 -16.46 -9.13 -7.29
N VAL A 48 -17.46 -9.81 -6.74
CA VAL A 48 -18.14 -10.91 -7.43
C VAL A 48 -19.20 -10.37 -8.40
N SER A 49 -19.56 -11.16 -9.41
CA SER A 49 -20.64 -10.78 -10.33
C SER A 49 -21.98 -10.65 -9.60
N ASN A 50 -22.74 -9.60 -9.90
CA ASN A 50 -24.09 -9.41 -9.36
C ASN A 50 -25.04 -10.52 -9.86
N PRO A 51 -25.74 -11.25 -8.95
CA PRO A 51 -26.66 -12.32 -9.32
C PRO A 51 -27.91 -11.84 -10.08
N ASP A 52 -28.30 -10.58 -9.92
CA ASP A 52 -29.44 -9.98 -10.61
C ASP A 52 -29.26 -8.45 -10.77
N VAL A 53 -28.84 -8.04 -11.96
CA VAL A 53 -28.69 -6.63 -12.36
C VAL A 53 -29.99 -5.96 -12.80
N THR A 54 -31.10 -6.70 -12.87
CA THR A 54 -32.39 -6.18 -13.38
C THR A 54 -33.26 -5.55 -12.30
N GLY A 55 -32.92 -5.77 -11.03
CA GLY A 55 -33.61 -5.24 -9.87
C GLY A 55 -33.16 -3.85 -9.44
N ILE A 56 -33.23 -3.58 -8.13
CA ILE A 56 -32.86 -2.29 -7.53
C ILE A 56 -31.34 -2.08 -7.40
N ASN A 57 -30.56 -3.16 -7.54
CA ASN A 57 -29.12 -3.08 -7.60
C ASN A 57 -28.64 -3.41 -9.02
N THR A 58 -28.20 -2.37 -9.74
CA THR A 58 -27.76 -2.50 -11.14
C THR A 58 -26.24 -2.57 -11.28
N ASN A 59 -25.49 -2.52 -10.17
CA ASN A 59 -24.03 -2.63 -10.16
C ASN A 59 -23.61 -3.98 -10.76
N ALA A 60 -22.60 -3.99 -11.61
CA ALA A 60 -22.12 -5.23 -12.25
C ALA A 60 -21.37 -6.11 -11.25
N THR A 61 -20.68 -5.48 -10.29
CA THR A 61 -19.92 -6.12 -9.23
C THR A 61 -20.51 -5.80 -7.86
N VAL A 62 -20.58 -6.80 -6.99
CA VAL A 62 -21.10 -6.73 -5.61
C VAL A 62 -20.26 -7.63 -4.71
N SER A 63 -20.55 -7.68 -3.41
CA SER A 63 -19.87 -8.60 -2.49
C SER A 63 -20.79 -9.72 -2.07
N ASN A 64 -20.23 -10.88 -1.79
CA ASN A 64 -20.97 -11.98 -1.20
C ASN A 64 -20.44 -12.36 0.18
N PHE A 65 -21.34 -12.89 1.00
CA PHE A 65 -21.04 -13.54 2.25
C PHE A 65 -21.57 -14.97 2.20
N ASN A 66 -20.66 -15.94 2.13
CA ASN A 66 -20.96 -17.35 2.13
C ASN A 66 -21.07 -17.84 3.57
N ARG A 67 -22.30 -17.79 4.10
CA ARG A 67 -22.61 -18.25 5.46
C ARG A 67 -22.47 -19.78 5.55
N ALA A 68 -21.73 -20.26 6.53
CA ALA A 68 -21.67 -21.68 6.90
C ALA A 68 -22.96 -22.13 7.62
N GLN A 69 -23.22 -23.44 7.66
CA GLN A 69 -24.34 -23.96 8.47
C GLN A 69 -24.10 -23.68 9.96
N GLY A 70 -25.07 -23.07 10.65
CA GLY A 70 -24.87 -22.66 12.05
C GLY A 70 -26.05 -21.90 12.63
N GLN A 71 -25.90 -21.39 13.86
CA GLN A 71 -26.91 -20.58 14.56
C GLN A 71 -26.70 -19.08 14.33
N ASP A 72 -25.45 -18.71 14.09
CA ASP A 72 -24.97 -17.35 13.94
C ASP A 72 -23.96 -17.24 12.80
N ALA A 73 -23.87 -16.06 12.21
CA ALA A 73 -22.80 -15.65 11.33
C ALA A 73 -22.77 -14.12 11.24
N PHE A 74 -21.57 -13.54 11.28
CA PHE A 74 -21.36 -12.10 11.21
C PHE A 74 -20.30 -11.72 10.20
N LEU A 75 -20.51 -10.56 9.59
CA LEU A 75 -19.50 -9.81 8.86
C LEU A 75 -19.27 -8.51 9.60
N GLN A 76 -18.05 -8.27 10.09
CA GLN A 76 -17.72 -7.12 10.91
C GLN A 76 -16.81 -6.14 10.18
N PHE A 77 -17.07 -4.85 10.36
CA PHE A 77 -16.26 -3.75 9.89
C PHE A 77 -15.90 -2.80 11.03
N ASP A 78 -14.70 -2.23 10.96
CA ASP A 78 -14.30 -1.09 11.79
C ASP A 78 -14.75 0.23 11.14
N LEU A 79 -15.06 1.23 11.99
CA LEU A 79 -15.52 2.56 11.61
C LEU A 79 -14.42 3.60 11.86
N TYR A 80 -14.08 4.40 10.84
CA TYR A 80 -13.16 5.54 10.98
C TYR A 80 -13.66 6.62 11.94
N ASN A 81 -14.97 6.86 11.95
CA ASN A 81 -15.62 7.81 12.84
C ASN A 81 -16.60 7.07 13.75
N PRO A 82 -16.27 6.91 15.04
CA PRO A 82 -17.14 6.25 15.99
C PRO A 82 -18.52 6.90 16.12
N VAL A 83 -19.54 6.08 16.37
CA VAL A 83 -20.92 6.53 16.52
C VAL A 83 -21.21 6.89 17.98
N ASN A 84 -21.33 8.19 18.24
CA ASN A 84 -21.58 8.73 19.58
C ASN A 84 -22.96 9.43 19.71
N ASP A 85 -23.71 9.53 18.62
CA ASP A 85 -25.07 10.09 18.60
C ASP A 85 -25.95 9.28 17.66
N PHE A 86 -27.13 8.87 18.16
CA PHE A 86 -28.15 8.20 17.36
C PHE A 86 -29.22 9.14 16.80
N SER A 87 -29.15 10.45 17.07
CA SER A 87 -30.11 11.43 16.57
C SER A 87 -30.15 11.41 15.03
N GLY A 88 -31.24 10.88 14.48
CA GLY A 88 -31.40 10.71 13.04
C GLY A 88 -30.48 9.67 12.40
N TYR A 89 -29.84 8.81 13.19
CA TYR A 89 -28.87 7.83 12.73
C TYR A 89 -29.56 6.60 12.12
N ALA A 90 -29.16 6.26 10.90
CA ALA A 90 -29.62 5.07 10.21
C ALA A 90 -28.48 4.46 9.39
N VAL A 91 -28.49 3.14 9.29
CA VAL A 91 -27.64 2.37 8.38
C VAL A 91 -28.53 1.75 7.31
N THR A 92 -28.16 1.91 6.05
CA THR A 92 -28.89 1.40 4.90
C THR A 92 -27.95 0.59 4.01
N PHE A 93 -28.41 -0.56 3.52
CA PHE A 93 -27.67 -1.31 2.49
C PHE A 93 -28.63 -2.14 1.64
N LYS A 94 -28.16 -2.55 0.47
CA LYS A 94 -28.88 -3.50 -0.39
C LYS A 94 -28.41 -4.91 -0.06
N ALA A 95 -29.34 -5.85 0.02
CA ALA A 95 -28.99 -7.26 0.18
C ALA A 95 -29.89 -8.18 -0.66
N TYR A 96 -29.31 -9.31 -1.04
CA TYR A 96 -29.96 -10.39 -1.76
C TYR A 96 -29.61 -11.69 -1.04
N ILE A 97 -30.59 -12.58 -0.87
CA ILE A 97 -30.39 -13.92 -0.30
C ILE A 97 -30.60 -14.97 -1.39
N ASP A 98 -29.64 -15.89 -1.58
CA ASP A 98 -29.75 -16.98 -2.55
C ASP A 98 -30.57 -18.17 -2.00
N ILE A 99 -31.79 -17.86 -1.60
CA ILE A 99 -32.82 -18.82 -1.20
C ILE A 99 -34.08 -18.45 -1.96
N PRO A 100 -34.78 -19.38 -2.63
CA PRO A 100 -36.06 -19.09 -3.26
C PRO A 100 -37.07 -18.54 -2.24
N THR A 101 -37.88 -17.55 -2.64
CA THR A 101 -38.89 -16.93 -1.75
C THR A 101 -39.76 -17.96 -0.99
N VAL A 102 -40.14 -19.06 -1.63
CA VAL A 102 -40.95 -20.14 -1.02
C VAL A 102 -40.25 -20.91 0.10
N SER A 103 -38.93 -20.81 0.20
CA SER A 103 -38.08 -21.46 1.19
C SER A 103 -37.69 -20.53 2.36
N LEU A 104 -38.08 -19.25 2.30
CA LEU A 104 -37.92 -18.32 3.42
C LEU A 104 -38.84 -18.71 4.57
N ASN A 105 -38.31 -18.58 5.79
CA ASN A 105 -39.00 -18.87 7.04
C ASN A 105 -38.45 -17.94 8.15
N ALA A 106 -39.05 -18.02 9.34
CA ALA A 106 -38.71 -17.14 10.46
C ALA A 106 -37.27 -17.28 10.99
N ASN A 107 -36.53 -18.34 10.61
CA ASN A 107 -35.14 -18.53 11.04
C ASN A 107 -34.14 -18.01 9.99
N ASN A 108 -34.37 -18.27 8.69
CA ASN A 108 -33.41 -17.93 7.64
C ASN A 108 -33.62 -16.57 6.97
N SER A 109 -34.74 -15.88 7.24
CA SER A 109 -35.03 -14.57 6.66
C SER A 109 -34.43 -13.40 7.44
N LYS A 110 -33.85 -13.63 8.62
CA LYS A 110 -33.36 -12.56 9.49
C LYS A 110 -32.07 -11.93 8.96
N ILE A 111 -32.00 -10.61 9.04
CA ILE A 111 -30.78 -9.84 8.81
C ILE A 111 -30.71 -8.70 9.83
N SER A 112 -29.54 -8.50 10.42
CA SER A 112 -29.37 -7.54 11.50
C SER A 112 -28.16 -6.64 11.32
N VAL A 113 -28.23 -5.45 11.92
CA VAL A 113 -27.08 -4.55 12.09
C VAL A 113 -26.82 -4.37 13.57
N HIS A 114 -25.55 -4.48 13.90
CA HIS A 114 -25.00 -4.45 15.25
C HIS A 114 -23.96 -3.35 15.34
N LEU A 115 -24.02 -2.52 16.37
CA LEU A 115 -23.03 -1.50 16.69
C LEU A 115 -22.40 -1.83 18.04
N SER A 116 -21.08 -1.97 18.06
CA SER A 116 -20.31 -2.44 19.21
C SER A 116 -19.03 -1.62 19.41
N HIS A 117 -18.39 -1.82 20.56
CA HIS A 117 -17.10 -1.23 20.91
C HIS A 117 -16.14 -2.38 21.25
N THR A 118 -14.88 -2.24 20.83
CA THR A 118 -13.80 -3.23 21.00
C THR A 118 -13.59 -3.70 22.45
N SER A 119 -13.63 -2.79 23.43
CA SER A 119 -13.36 -3.09 24.85
C SER A 119 -14.56 -2.99 25.80
N ILE A 120 -15.74 -2.56 25.33
CA ILE A 120 -16.93 -2.38 26.19
C ILE A 120 -17.98 -3.40 25.80
N ASP A 121 -18.36 -4.27 26.74
CA ASP A 121 -19.38 -5.31 26.57
C ASP A 121 -20.81 -4.71 26.59
N SER A 122 -21.10 -3.93 25.54
CA SER A 122 -22.41 -3.35 25.29
C SER A 122 -22.59 -3.13 23.78
N GLU A 123 -23.76 -3.51 23.28
CA GLU A 123 -24.09 -3.46 21.85
C GLU A 123 -25.46 -2.80 21.65
N SER A 124 -25.64 -2.16 20.49
CA SER A 124 -26.95 -1.74 19.98
C SER A 124 -27.23 -2.47 18.68
N ALA A 125 -28.32 -3.24 18.63
CA ALA A 125 -28.65 -4.07 17.47
C ALA A 125 -30.10 -3.90 17.02
N LEU A 126 -30.32 -3.96 15.71
CA LEU A 126 -31.64 -3.96 15.08
C LEU A 126 -31.73 -5.11 14.08
N GLU A 127 -32.88 -5.78 14.04
CA GLU A 127 -33.15 -6.93 13.16
C GLU A 127 -34.33 -6.61 12.23
N LEU A 128 -34.16 -6.95 10.96
CA LEU A 128 -35.19 -6.95 9.93
C LEU A 128 -35.28 -8.33 9.29
N ASN A 129 -36.21 -8.51 8.35
CA ASN A 129 -36.38 -9.78 7.65
C ASN A 129 -36.47 -9.56 6.14
N PHE A 130 -35.82 -10.43 5.36
CA PHE A 130 -36.07 -10.59 3.94
C PHE A 130 -37.55 -10.93 3.72
N THR A 131 -38.18 -10.22 2.80
CA THR A 131 -39.57 -10.48 2.39
C THR A 131 -39.64 -11.26 1.09
N VAL A 132 -38.57 -11.22 0.29
CA VAL A 132 -38.39 -11.97 -0.95
C VAL A 132 -37.02 -12.61 -0.99
N GLY A 133 -36.95 -13.78 -1.62
CA GLY A 133 -35.72 -14.52 -1.84
C GLY A 133 -35.36 -14.54 -3.32
N GLN A 134 -34.07 -14.54 -3.63
CA GLN A 134 -33.53 -14.37 -4.98
C GLN A 134 -33.93 -13.05 -5.66
N GLN A 135 -33.99 -11.97 -4.87
CA GLN A 135 -34.23 -10.62 -5.35
C GLN A 135 -33.54 -9.62 -4.40
N TRP A 136 -33.05 -8.51 -4.93
CA TRP A 136 -32.48 -7.43 -4.13
C TRP A 136 -33.56 -6.68 -3.34
N GLU A 137 -33.30 -6.45 -2.05
CA GLU A 137 -34.06 -5.59 -1.15
C GLU A 137 -33.15 -4.50 -0.57
N THR A 138 -33.72 -3.34 -0.24
CA THR A 138 -33.02 -2.30 0.54
C THR A 138 -33.45 -2.39 1.99
N PHE A 139 -32.49 -2.57 2.88
CA PHE A 139 -32.69 -2.59 4.32
C PHE A 139 -32.28 -1.25 4.92
N THR A 140 -33.06 -0.75 5.88
CA THR A 140 -32.75 0.49 6.61
C THR A 140 -32.97 0.27 8.10
N PHE A 141 -31.90 0.27 8.85
CA PHE A 141 -31.84 0.06 10.30
C PHE A 141 -31.80 1.43 10.97
N ASN A 142 -32.92 1.86 11.53
CA ASN A 142 -33.08 3.19 12.10
C ASN A 142 -32.83 3.16 13.62
N PHE A 143 -31.68 3.69 14.03
CA PHE A 143 -31.28 3.78 15.44
C PHE A 143 -31.83 5.04 16.11
N ASN A 144 -32.49 5.94 15.37
CA ASN A 144 -32.99 7.20 15.90
C ASN A 144 -33.89 7.02 17.12
N GLY A 145 -33.56 7.75 18.19
CA GLY A 145 -34.28 7.71 19.45
C GLY A 145 -33.87 6.56 20.38
N THR A 146 -32.96 5.68 19.97
CA THR A 146 -32.30 4.72 20.86
C THR A 146 -31.25 5.43 21.70
N ALA A 147 -31.13 5.07 22.98
CA ALA A 147 -30.11 5.63 23.86
C ALA A 147 -28.78 4.89 23.68
N ILE A 148 -27.68 5.64 23.60
CA ILE A 148 -26.33 5.08 23.70
C ILE A 148 -25.95 5.04 25.19
N PRO A 149 -25.51 3.89 25.74
CA PRO A 149 -25.07 3.79 27.13
C PRO A 149 -23.92 4.76 27.43
N ASN A 150 -23.92 5.39 28.61
CA ASN A 150 -22.85 6.33 29.00
C ASN A 150 -21.46 5.70 28.91
N ALA A 151 -21.30 4.43 29.27
CA ALA A 151 -20.01 3.74 29.17
C ALA A 151 -19.46 3.71 27.73
N ILE A 152 -20.32 3.65 26.71
CA ILE A 152 -19.93 3.71 25.31
C ILE A 152 -19.58 5.15 24.93
N ILE A 153 -20.37 6.14 25.35
CA ILE A 153 -20.08 7.57 25.10
C ILE A 153 -18.75 7.97 25.73
N ASP A 154 -18.53 7.59 26.98
CA ASP A 154 -17.31 7.86 27.74
C ASP A 154 -16.08 7.17 27.11
N ALA A 155 -16.28 6.06 26.41
CA ALA A 155 -15.26 5.34 25.65
C ALA A 155 -15.09 5.84 24.19
N GLY A 156 -15.82 6.90 23.80
CA GLY A 156 -15.68 7.54 22.49
C GLY A 156 -16.70 7.13 21.43
N GLY A 157 -17.66 6.25 21.75
CA GLY A 157 -18.73 5.80 20.85
C GLY A 157 -18.54 4.37 20.34
N TYR A 158 -19.49 3.89 19.54
CA TYR A 158 -19.37 2.60 18.87
C TYR A 158 -18.33 2.66 17.75
N GLN A 159 -17.37 1.74 17.74
CA GLN A 159 -16.24 1.71 16.81
C GLN A 159 -16.42 0.67 15.71
N GLN A 160 -17.39 -0.23 15.85
CA GLN A 160 -17.59 -1.37 14.97
C GLN A 160 -19.04 -1.46 14.52
N ILE A 161 -19.21 -1.94 13.29
CA ILE A 161 -20.49 -2.35 12.74
C ILE A 161 -20.41 -3.80 12.27
N ALA A 162 -21.37 -4.63 12.67
CA ALA A 162 -21.50 -5.99 12.16
C ALA A 162 -22.86 -6.22 11.49
N ILE A 163 -22.86 -6.95 10.38
CA ILE A 163 -24.04 -7.46 9.71
C ILE A 163 -24.22 -8.92 10.13
N GLY A 164 -25.36 -9.23 10.75
CA GLY A 164 -25.75 -10.58 11.15
C GLY A 164 -26.61 -11.26 10.10
N PHE A 165 -26.32 -12.53 9.79
CA PHE A 165 -27.01 -13.29 8.75
C PHE A 165 -27.74 -14.51 9.33
N ALA A 166 -29.08 -14.44 9.38
CA ALA A 166 -29.93 -15.50 9.92
C ALA A 166 -29.52 -15.96 11.34
N ASN A 167 -29.29 -14.99 12.23
CA ASN A 167 -28.89 -15.24 13.61
C ASN A 167 -30.08 -15.63 14.48
N GLY A 168 -29.92 -16.65 15.33
CA GLY A 168 -30.97 -17.05 16.27
C GLY A 168 -30.65 -18.32 17.03
N THR A 169 -31.68 -18.94 17.62
CA THR A 169 -31.53 -20.15 18.45
C THR A 169 -31.54 -21.45 17.66
N SER A 170 -31.81 -21.40 16.35
CA SER A 170 -31.96 -22.56 15.48
C SER A 170 -30.85 -22.60 14.44
N SER A 171 -30.28 -23.78 14.19
CA SER A 171 -29.30 -23.93 13.11
C SER A 171 -29.99 -23.79 11.75
N VAL A 172 -29.45 -22.94 10.88
CA VAL A 172 -29.86 -22.77 9.48
C VAL A 172 -28.81 -23.38 8.55
N PRO A 173 -29.20 -23.90 7.37
CA PRO A 173 -28.26 -24.40 6.35
C PRO A 173 -27.29 -23.32 5.87
N ALA A 174 -26.18 -23.75 5.25
CA ALA A 174 -25.28 -22.84 4.55
C ALA A 174 -26.04 -22.09 3.44
N THR A 175 -25.72 -20.81 3.23
CA THR A 175 -26.44 -19.92 2.32
C THR A 175 -25.55 -18.77 1.87
N THR A 176 -25.66 -18.36 0.61
CA THR A 176 -24.96 -17.18 0.10
C THR A 176 -25.87 -15.95 0.18
N TYR A 177 -25.33 -14.88 0.76
CA TYR A 177 -25.91 -13.55 0.75
C TYR A 177 -25.06 -12.66 -0.15
N TYR A 178 -25.69 -11.72 -0.85
CA TYR A 178 -24.98 -10.66 -1.54
C TYR A 178 -25.35 -9.34 -0.87
N ILE A 179 -24.35 -8.46 -0.71
CA ILE A 179 -24.51 -7.15 -0.08
C ILE A 179 -23.86 -6.10 -0.95
N ASP A 180 -24.42 -4.90 -0.93
CA ASP A 180 -23.88 -3.75 -1.65
C ASP A 180 -24.39 -2.42 -1.10
N ALA A 181 -23.71 -1.34 -1.46
CA ALA A 181 -24.09 0.04 -1.14
C ALA A 181 -24.38 0.27 0.36
N ILE A 182 -23.50 -0.21 1.25
CA ILE A 182 -23.62 0.07 2.69
C ILE A 182 -23.41 1.56 2.89
N SER A 183 -24.36 2.21 3.55
CA SER A 183 -24.40 3.64 3.77
C SER A 183 -24.86 3.94 5.19
N GLY A 184 -24.46 5.10 5.71
CA GLY A 184 -25.01 5.59 6.97
C GLY A 184 -24.86 7.10 7.15
N ALA A 185 -25.31 7.59 8.31
CA ALA A 185 -25.47 9.02 8.55
C ALA A 185 -24.15 9.78 8.84
N THR A 186 -23.12 9.07 9.32
CA THR A 186 -21.79 9.63 9.59
C THR A 186 -20.87 9.33 8.41
N ASP A 187 -20.14 10.31 7.89
CA ASP A 187 -19.12 10.03 6.87
C ASP A 187 -17.97 9.27 7.51
N GLN A 188 -17.52 8.17 6.90
CA GLN A 188 -16.49 7.30 7.45
C GLN A 188 -15.14 7.58 6.77
N VAL A 189 -14.70 8.83 6.82
CA VAL A 189 -13.39 9.27 6.33
C VAL A 189 -12.47 9.61 7.49
N VAL A 190 -11.18 9.31 7.36
CA VAL A 190 -10.19 9.65 8.39
C VAL A 190 -10.13 11.17 8.57
N ASP A 191 -10.19 11.63 9.82
CA ASP A 191 -9.83 13.00 10.18
C ASP A 191 -8.30 13.14 10.16
N VAL A 192 -7.77 13.33 8.94
CA VAL A 192 -6.32 13.42 8.71
C VAL A 192 -5.69 14.53 9.53
N ALA A 193 -6.38 15.66 9.75
CA ALA A 193 -5.78 16.83 10.39
C ALA A 193 -5.45 16.61 11.87
N SER A 194 -6.17 15.73 12.56
CA SER A 194 -5.94 15.42 13.98
C SER A 194 -5.04 14.20 14.21
N HIS A 195 -4.73 13.44 13.15
CA HIS A 195 -3.92 12.23 13.25
C HIS A 195 -2.42 12.53 13.49
N PRO A 196 -1.70 11.79 14.35
CA PRO A 196 -0.26 11.97 14.56
C PRO A 196 0.58 11.91 13.27
N ALA A 197 0.26 10.95 12.39
CA ALA A 197 0.91 10.78 11.08
C ALA A 197 0.40 11.73 9.97
N SER A 198 -0.37 12.76 10.31
CA SER A 198 -0.93 13.73 9.35
C SER A 198 0.13 14.38 8.46
N TRP A 199 1.30 14.71 9.02
CA TRP A 199 2.40 15.34 8.27
C TRP A 199 3.08 14.39 7.28
N LEU A 200 2.94 13.08 7.46
CA LEU A 200 3.49 12.06 6.58
C LEU A 200 2.53 11.75 5.40
N SER A 201 1.24 12.02 5.58
CA SER A 201 0.21 11.84 4.54
C SER A 201 0.50 12.73 3.32
N GLY A 202 0.67 12.10 2.15
CA GLY A 202 1.07 12.80 0.92
C GLY A 202 2.54 13.23 0.89
N SER A 203 3.37 12.73 1.81
CA SER A 203 4.81 13.03 1.86
C SER A 203 5.61 11.98 1.11
N TRP A 204 6.69 12.41 0.46
CA TRP A 204 7.72 11.51 -0.06
C TRP A 204 9.06 11.80 0.61
N GLY A 205 9.87 10.76 0.75
CA GLY A 205 11.09 10.77 1.54
C GLY A 205 12.21 9.95 0.95
N ILE A 206 13.39 10.14 1.55
CA ILE A 206 14.62 9.41 1.23
C ILE A 206 15.22 8.84 2.51
N THR A 207 16.22 7.98 2.37
CA THR A 207 17.01 7.49 3.49
C THR A 207 18.40 8.11 3.47
N PHE A 208 18.87 8.58 4.62
CA PHE A 208 20.22 9.10 4.77
C PHE A 208 20.95 8.35 5.89
N PRO A 209 21.71 7.30 5.56
CA PRO A 209 22.43 6.51 6.56
C PRO A 209 23.52 7.29 7.30
N VAL A 210 23.63 7.06 8.60
CA VAL A 210 24.73 7.53 9.45
C VAL A 210 25.32 6.32 10.15
N TYR A 211 26.61 6.06 9.99
CA TYR A 211 27.26 4.93 10.68
C TYR A 211 27.15 5.06 12.21
N GLY A 212 27.19 3.93 12.91
CA GLY A 212 27.17 3.88 14.38
C GLY A 212 28.48 3.37 14.98
N GLY A 213 28.62 3.52 16.29
CA GLY A 213 29.73 2.96 17.06
C GLY A 213 31.11 3.44 16.62
N GLU A 214 32.11 2.61 16.87
CA GLU A 214 33.48 2.83 16.39
C GLU A 214 33.59 2.83 14.86
N ARG A 215 32.63 2.20 14.17
CA ARG A 215 32.58 2.23 12.71
C ARG A 215 32.43 3.66 12.21
N LEU A 216 31.57 4.48 12.82
CA LEU A 216 31.46 5.90 12.46
C LEU A 216 32.82 6.61 12.55
N ASP A 217 33.61 6.31 13.59
CA ASP A 217 34.94 6.88 13.75
C ASP A 217 35.87 6.49 12.61
N SER A 218 35.85 5.21 12.22
CA SER A 218 36.66 4.70 11.12
C SER A 218 36.30 5.32 9.77
N GLU A 219 35.00 5.51 9.50
CA GLU A 219 34.50 6.03 8.22
C GLU A 219 34.81 7.53 8.12
N VAL A 220 34.58 8.31 9.18
CA VAL A 220 34.96 9.73 9.22
C VAL A 220 36.48 9.91 9.05
N ALA A 221 37.30 9.09 9.71
CA ALA A 221 38.75 9.09 9.50
C ALA A 221 39.13 8.69 8.06
N GLY A 222 38.30 7.86 7.42
CA GLY A 222 38.40 7.44 6.02
C GLY A 222 37.89 8.47 4.99
N GLY A 223 37.45 9.65 5.44
CA GLY A 223 37.11 10.81 4.62
C GLY A 223 35.62 11.08 4.42
N TYR A 224 34.72 10.44 5.16
CA TYR A 224 33.27 10.69 5.05
C TYR A 224 32.89 12.06 5.64
N ASP A 225 32.05 12.81 4.93
CA ASP A 225 31.48 14.09 5.38
C ASP A 225 29.94 14.05 5.36
N LEU A 226 29.37 13.33 6.31
CA LEU A 226 27.92 13.14 6.46
C LEU A 226 27.16 14.47 6.66
N PRO A 227 27.64 15.46 7.45
CA PRO A 227 26.98 16.76 7.55
C PRO A 227 26.93 17.53 6.21
N ALA A 228 27.94 17.40 5.35
CA ALA A 228 27.91 18.01 4.03
C ALA A 228 26.99 17.25 3.06
N GLY A 229 26.99 15.92 3.08
CA GLY A 229 26.02 15.11 2.32
C GLY A 229 24.56 15.41 2.70
N ALA A 230 24.27 15.58 4.00
CA ALA A 230 22.96 16.00 4.46
C ALA A 230 22.59 17.43 3.97
N GLN A 231 23.59 18.30 3.82
CA GLN A 231 23.38 19.63 3.25
C GLN A 231 23.03 19.56 1.77
N GLU A 232 23.71 18.69 0.99
CA GLU A 232 23.38 18.47 -0.42
C GLU A 232 21.92 18.01 -0.58
N VAL A 233 21.47 17.05 0.23
CA VAL A 233 20.06 16.61 0.22
C VAL A 233 19.10 17.77 0.47
N VAL A 234 19.43 18.67 1.41
CA VAL A 234 18.61 19.85 1.67
C VAL A 234 18.57 20.78 0.47
N ASP A 235 19.72 21.02 -0.15
CA ASP A 235 19.89 22.01 -1.21
C ASP A 235 19.27 21.53 -2.54
N GLU A 236 19.43 20.24 -2.85
CA GLU A 236 19.04 19.64 -4.14
C GLU A 236 17.63 19.05 -4.13
N LEU A 237 17.09 18.66 -2.96
CA LEU A 237 15.80 17.98 -2.83
C LEU A 237 14.80 18.75 -1.92
N PRO A 238 14.40 19.98 -2.29
CA PRO A 238 13.49 20.79 -1.47
C PRO A 238 12.08 20.20 -1.28
N ALA A 239 11.60 19.35 -2.19
CA ALA A 239 10.28 18.73 -2.11
C ALA A 239 10.24 17.49 -1.20
N VAL A 240 11.39 16.92 -0.82
CA VAL A 240 11.46 15.84 0.18
C VAL A 240 10.87 16.36 1.48
N GLY A 241 9.82 15.68 1.96
CA GLY A 241 9.10 16.05 3.18
C GLY A 241 9.64 15.35 4.43
N HIS A 242 10.28 14.19 4.28
CA HIS A 242 10.83 13.43 5.39
C HIS A 242 12.09 12.64 5.01
N VAL A 243 12.90 12.32 6.01
CA VAL A 243 14.13 11.53 5.87
C VAL A 243 14.12 10.42 6.92
N ILE A 244 14.31 9.18 6.48
CA ILE A 244 14.67 8.08 7.39
C ILE A 244 16.18 8.11 7.58
N THR A 245 16.65 8.27 8.81
CA THR A 245 18.03 7.97 9.21
C THR A 245 17.99 6.95 10.33
N ASN A 246 19.02 6.82 11.16
CA ASN A 246 19.12 5.69 12.06
C ASN A 246 19.69 6.07 13.43
N LEU A 247 19.12 5.48 14.48
CA LEU A 247 19.65 5.52 15.84
C LEU A 247 20.58 4.33 16.09
N SER A 248 20.11 3.11 15.83
CA SER A 248 20.98 1.94 15.66
C SER A 248 21.35 1.79 14.18
N TYR A 249 22.58 1.45 13.85
CA TYR A 249 23.00 1.32 12.46
C TYR A 249 22.25 0.20 11.73
N PHE A 250 21.97 0.43 10.44
CA PHE A 250 21.22 -0.53 9.63
C PHE A 250 21.91 -1.89 9.66
N ALA A 251 21.12 -2.91 9.98
CA ALA A 251 21.59 -4.29 10.07
C ALA A 251 22.75 -4.54 11.08
N HIS A 252 23.05 -3.62 12.00
CA HIS A 252 23.99 -3.81 13.12
C HIS A 252 23.34 -3.25 14.38
N SER A 253 22.57 -4.10 15.09
CA SER A 253 21.70 -3.69 16.19
C SER A 253 22.44 -3.06 17.38
N HIS A 254 23.75 -3.32 17.49
CA HIS A 254 24.59 -2.88 18.60
C HIS A 254 25.35 -1.58 18.35
N TYR A 255 25.46 -1.10 17.11
CA TYR A 255 26.15 0.16 16.82
C TYR A 255 25.19 1.34 16.80
N PHE A 256 25.32 2.25 17.75
CA PHE A 256 24.50 3.44 17.84
C PHE A 256 25.18 4.64 17.17
N SER A 257 24.44 5.46 16.43
CA SER A 257 24.93 6.67 15.77
C SER A 257 25.12 7.86 16.74
N LEU A 258 24.73 7.68 18.00
CA LEU A 258 24.79 8.67 19.07
C LEU A 258 25.57 8.12 20.26
N ARG A 259 26.40 8.98 20.89
CA ARG A 259 27.13 8.64 22.12
C ARG A 259 26.36 8.95 23.40
N GLN A 260 25.69 10.09 23.45
CA GLN A 260 25.00 10.54 24.65
C GLN A 260 23.76 9.67 24.89
N ASN A 261 23.56 9.29 26.15
CA ASN A 261 22.41 8.52 26.59
C ASN A 261 22.05 8.99 28.00
N SER A 262 20.76 9.30 28.22
CA SER A 262 20.28 9.87 29.48
C SER A 262 20.22 8.87 30.65
N ASN A 263 20.24 7.56 30.36
CA ASN A 263 20.03 6.51 31.35
C ASN A 263 21.32 5.78 31.74
N VAL A 264 22.26 5.59 30.79
CA VAL A 264 23.50 4.84 31.00
C VAL A 264 24.68 5.48 30.28
N ASP A 265 25.87 5.49 30.90
CA ASP A 265 27.11 5.84 30.19
C ASP A 265 27.57 4.63 29.35
N VAL A 266 26.99 4.47 28.15
CA VAL A 266 27.18 3.31 27.28
C VAL A 266 28.66 2.96 27.07
N ALA A 267 29.51 3.97 26.90
CA ALA A 267 30.93 3.75 26.62
C ALA A 267 31.69 3.19 27.82
N ASN A 268 31.35 3.63 29.04
CA ASN A 268 32.08 3.26 30.26
C ASN A 268 31.42 2.11 31.04
N GLU A 269 30.10 1.95 30.93
CA GLU A 269 29.33 0.95 31.66
C GLU A 269 29.04 -0.32 30.84
N ILE A 270 29.03 -0.20 29.50
CA ILE A 270 28.83 -1.32 28.58
C ILE A 270 30.10 -1.55 27.76
N HIS A 271 30.29 -0.79 26.68
CA HIS A 271 31.46 -0.92 25.81
C HIS A 271 31.65 0.31 24.92
N GLU A 272 32.89 0.80 24.81
CA GLU A 272 33.21 2.02 24.05
C GLU A 272 32.85 1.92 22.56
N ALA A 273 33.04 0.75 21.94
CA ALA A 273 32.77 0.52 20.52
C ALA A 273 31.28 0.64 20.12
N LEU A 274 30.35 0.53 21.06
CA LEU A 274 28.90 0.61 20.77
C LEU A 274 28.47 2.01 20.33
N VAL A 275 29.27 3.03 20.67
CA VAL A 275 28.95 4.44 20.45
C VAL A 275 30.11 5.18 19.79
N PRO A 276 29.87 6.30 19.09
CA PRO A 276 30.94 7.07 18.47
C PRO A 276 31.88 7.67 19.52
N SER A 277 33.11 7.97 19.12
CA SER A 277 34.05 8.72 19.93
C SER A 277 33.51 10.11 20.31
N VAL A 278 34.09 10.71 21.35
CA VAL A 278 33.78 12.10 21.75
C VAL A 278 34.00 13.11 20.62
N ALA A 279 34.92 12.81 19.67
CA ALA A 279 35.17 13.68 18.53
C ALA A 279 34.00 13.68 17.53
N ASN A 280 33.30 12.55 17.38
CA ASN A 280 32.26 12.34 16.37
C ASN A 280 30.84 12.28 16.94
N GLN A 281 30.67 12.40 18.26
CA GLN A 281 29.38 12.29 18.95
C GLN A 281 28.27 13.24 18.46
N ASN A 282 28.63 14.34 17.79
CA ASN A 282 27.68 15.36 17.33
C ASN A 282 27.21 15.17 15.88
N ILE A 283 27.81 14.25 15.11
CA ILE A 283 27.54 14.13 13.66
C ILE A 283 26.05 13.87 13.39
N LEU A 284 25.42 12.94 14.11
CA LEU A 284 23.99 12.67 13.95
C LEU A 284 23.13 13.91 14.27
N PHE A 285 23.44 14.63 15.35
CA PHE A 285 22.72 15.86 15.71
C PHE A 285 22.85 16.93 14.62
N GLU A 286 24.04 17.10 14.04
CA GLU A 286 24.26 18.04 12.94
C GLU A 286 23.45 17.66 11.70
N VAL A 287 23.42 16.37 11.34
CA VAL A 287 22.60 15.84 10.22
C VAL A 287 21.11 16.08 10.47
N MET A 288 20.58 15.68 11.63
CA MET A 288 19.16 15.88 11.96
C MET A 288 18.80 17.37 12.02
N GLN A 289 19.67 18.21 12.59
CA GLN A 289 19.45 19.65 12.67
C GLN A 289 19.38 20.29 11.27
N LYS A 290 20.19 19.83 10.31
CA LYS A 290 20.12 20.32 8.91
C LYS A 290 18.77 20.02 8.28
N PHE A 291 18.27 18.80 8.42
CA PHE A 291 16.95 18.42 7.91
C PHE A 291 15.85 19.22 8.59
N LYS A 292 15.84 19.26 9.92
CA LYS A 292 14.82 19.97 10.70
C LYS A 292 14.78 21.47 10.41
N SER A 293 15.95 22.11 10.28
CA SER A 293 16.04 23.55 9.96
C SER A 293 15.47 23.90 8.58
N ASN A 294 15.34 22.91 7.70
CA ASN A 294 14.82 23.06 6.34
C ASN A 294 13.46 22.38 6.16
N GLY A 295 12.73 22.16 7.26
CA GLY A 295 11.35 21.67 7.24
C GLY A 295 11.20 20.19 6.88
N LYS A 296 12.29 19.42 6.79
CA LYS A 296 12.26 17.97 6.60
C LYS A 296 12.04 17.30 7.95
N LYS A 297 11.08 16.38 8.00
CA LYS A 297 10.79 15.54 9.16
C LYS A 297 11.79 14.39 9.27
N VAL A 298 12.12 13.97 10.48
CA VAL A 298 13.14 12.92 10.71
C VAL A 298 12.51 11.70 11.35
N ILE A 299 12.68 10.54 10.71
CA ILE A 299 12.30 9.24 11.26
C ILE A 299 13.57 8.45 11.59
N LEU A 300 13.69 7.93 12.81
CA LEU A 300 14.85 7.17 13.25
C LEU A 300 14.59 5.67 13.22
N TYR A 301 15.39 4.95 12.44
CA TYR A 301 15.47 3.49 12.47
C TYR A 301 16.03 2.99 13.80
N ILE A 302 15.39 1.97 14.36
CA ILE A 302 15.82 1.20 15.54
C ILE A 302 15.66 -0.28 15.20
N SER A 303 16.74 -1.06 15.27
CA SER A 303 16.65 -2.53 15.23
C SER A 303 16.22 -3.03 16.59
N THR A 304 15.18 -3.86 16.67
CA THR A 304 14.69 -4.38 17.95
C THR A 304 15.24 -5.77 18.32
N ASN A 305 16.33 -6.22 17.68
CA ASN A 305 16.99 -7.50 17.99
C ASN A 305 18.13 -7.32 19.00
N TYR A 306 17.85 -6.64 20.12
CA TYR A 306 18.80 -6.38 21.20
C TYR A 306 20.20 -5.98 20.67
N LEU A 307 21.25 -6.64 21.16
CA LEU A 307 22.63 -6.53 20.67
C LEU A 307 23.09 -7.83 19.97
N ASP A 308 22.16 -8.64 19.44
CA ASP A 308 22.43 -9.98 18.89
C ASP A 308 23.54 -10.05 17.84
N ARG A 309 23.73 -8.97 17.08
CA ARG A 309 24.75 -8.90 16.01
C ARG A 309 26.14 -8.52 16.53
N ALA A 310 26.30 -8.26 17.82
CA ALA A 310 27.59 -7.90 18.42
C ALA A 310 28.63 -9.01 18.27
N ILE A 311 28.19 -10.28 18.24
CA ILE A 311 29.09 -11.44 18.07
C ILE A 311 29.87 -11.39 16.74
N ASP A 312 29.29 -10.79 15.70
CA ASP A 312 29.89 -10.72 14.37
C ASP A 312 31.07 -9.73 14.32
N ASP A 313 31.07 -8.73 15.21
CA ASP A 313 32.06 -7.65 15.24
C ASP A 313 33.06 -7.77 16.42
N GLY A 314 32.71 -8.49 17.50
CA GLY A 314 33.64 -8.77 18.60
C GLY A 314 33.04 -9.56 19.76
N ALA A 315 33.65 -10.70 20.11
CA ALA A 315 33.22 -11.53 21.24
C ALA A 315 33.30 -10.81 22.60
N ASP A 316 34.07 -9.73 22.70
CA ASP A 316 34.16 -8.86 23.87
C ASP A 316 32.98 -7.90 23.99
N ILE A 317 32.41 -7.42 22.88
CA ILE A 317 31.20 -6.56 22.88
C ILE A 317 30.00 -7.35 23.41
N GLU A 318 29.78 -8.56 22.88
CA GLU A 318 28.72 -9.46 23.34
C GLU A 318 28.87 -9.77 24.83
N ALA A 319 30.09 -10.15 25.26
CA ALA A 319 30.35 -10.45 26.67
C ALA A 319 30.13 -9.23 27.58
N ALA A 320 30.45 -8.02 27.12
CA ALA A 320 30.21 -6.80 27.87
C ALA A 320 28.71 -6.52 28.05
N TRP A 321 27.92 -6.69 27.00
CA TRP A 321 26.46 -6.56 27.07
C TRP A 321 25.84 -7.59 28.03
N ILE A 322 26.23 -8.86 27.92
CA ILE A 322 25.77 -9.94 28.82
C ILE A 322 26.09 -9.60 30.28
N ASN A 323 27.32 -9.16 30.54
CA ASN A 323 27.74 -8.75 31.88
C ASN A 323 26.93 -7.56 32.39
N TYR A 324 26.63 -6.59 31.53
CA TYR A 324 25.88 -5.39 31.90
C TYR A 324 24.45 -5.76 32.36
N TYR A 325 23.66 -6.44 31.54
CA TYR A 325 22.28 -6.75 31.92
C TYR A 325 22.21 -7.78 33.05
N THR A 326 23.18 -8.70 33.14
CA THR A 326 23.25 -9.66 34.26
C THR A 326 23.45 -8.96 35.60
N ASN A 327 24.34 -7.95 35.65
CA ASN A 327 24.69 -7.28 36.89
C ASN A 327 23.73 -6.15 37.27
N ASN A 328 23.19 -5.41 36.28
CA ASN A 328 22.37 -4.22 36.53
C ASN A 328 20.86 -4.49 36.44
N PHE A 329 20.45 -5.52 35.71
CA PHE A 329 19.04 -5.87 35.47
C PHE A 329 18.71 -7.30 35.90
N ALA A 330 19.54 -7.91 36.75
CA ALA A 330 19.35 -9.26 37.29
C ALA A 330 19.16 -10.35 36.21
N GLY A 331 19.75 -10.15 35.02
CA GLY A 331 19.65 -11.07 33.88
C GLY A 331 18.48 -10.77 32.93
N ASP A 332 17.72 -9.70 33.17
CA ASP A 332 16.63 -9.26 32.28
C ASP A 332 17.19 -8.38 31.14
N GLU A 333 17.47 -9.02 30.01
CA GLU A 333 18.00 -8.35 28.81
C GLU A 333 16.99 -7.37 28.20
N TYR A 334 15.70 -7.69 28.22
CA TYR A 334 14.67 -6.79 27.71
C TYR A 334 14.60 -5.50 28.52
N ALA A 335 14.59 -5.60 29.85
CA ALA A 335 14.58 -4.42 30.71
C ALA A 335 15.82 -3.54 30.47
N ALA A 336 17.00 -4.15 30.32
CA ALA A 336 18.24 -3.43 30.04
C ALA A 336 18.20 -2.74 28.67
N TYR A 337 17.69 -3.42 27.64
CA TYR A 337 17.60 -2.87 26.29
C TYR A 337 16.55 -1.77 26.17
N LYS A 338 15.40 -1.95 26.83
CA LYS A 338 14.35 -0.92 26.93
C LYS A 338 14.89 0.36 27.58
N ASP A 339 15.61 0.23 28.70
CA ASP A 339 16.24 1.36 29.41
C ASP A 339 17.31 2.05 28.55
N LEU A 340 18.14 1.27 27.84
CA LEU A 340 19.14 1.79 26.90
C LEU A 340 18.48 2.62 25.79
N ILE A 341 17.45 2.11 25.14
CA ILE A 341 16.78 2.80 24.03
C ILE A 341 16.00 4.02 24.52
N GLU A 342 15.30 3.91 25.67
CA GLU A 342 14.66 5.07 26.31
C GLU A 342 15.65 6.21 26.54
N GLY A 343 16.84 5.88 27.04
CA GLY A 343 17.92 6.84 27.28
C GLY A 343 18.40 7.55 26.01
N PHE A 344 18.39 6.89 24.85
CA PHE A 344 18.68 7.52 23.56
C PHE A 344 17.50 8.34 23.03
N VAL A 345 16.27 7.84 23.16
CA VAL A 345 15.04 8.56 22.75
C VAL A 345 14.95 9.91 23.49
N LEU A 346 15.28 9.94 24.78
CA LEU A 346 15.35 11.17 25.58
C LEU A 346 16.27 12.25 24.98
N GLU A 347 17.36 11.84 24.33
CA GLU A 347 18.35 12.75 23.74
C GLU A 347 17.93 13.26 22.36
N VAL A 348 17.15 12.48 21.61
CA VAL A 348 16.83 12.78 20.20
C VAL A 348 15.39 13.23 19.97
N LYS A 349 14.48 13.16 20.95
CA LYS A 349 13.06 13.55 20.81
C LYS A 349 12.84 14.99 20.32
N ASP A 350 13.78 15.91 20.60
CA ASP A 350 13.69 17.28 20.10
C ASP A 350 14.16 17.41 18.63
N TYR A 351 14.60 16.31 18.00
CA TYR A 351 15.07 16.24 16.62
C TYR A 351 14.25 15.28 15.78
N ALA A 352 13.85 14.14 16.34
CA ALA A 352 13.02 13.13 15.70
C ALA A 352 11.55 13.58 15.62
N ASP A 353 10.85 13.06 14.62
CA ASP A 353 9.40 13.18 14.45
C ASP A 353 8.73 11.79 14.41
N GLY A 354 9.52 10.72 14.35
CA GLY A 354 9.04 9.35 14.37
C GLY A 354 10.15 8.31 14.49
N TYR A 355 9.75 7.08 14.70
CA TYR A 355 10.65 5.93 14.83
C TYR A 355 10.18 4.77 13.97
N TRP A 356 11.15 4.09 13.37
CA TRP A 356 10.93 2.93 12.52
C TRP A 356 11.57 1.71 13.17
N LEU A 357 10.75 0.74 13.60
CA LEU A 357 11.20 -0.44 14.33
C LEU A 357 11.43 -1.61 13.37
N ASP A 358 12.69 -1.98 13.21
CA ASP A 358 13.10 -3.16 12.43
C ASP A 358 13.19 -4.41 13.28
N THR A 359 13.29 -5.56 12.61
CA THR A 359 13.60 -6.85 13.22
C THR A 359 12.66 -7.13 14.40
N THR A 360 11.39 -6.82 14.21
CA THR A 360 10.36 -6.85 15.25
C THR A 360 10.04 -8.25 15.78
N SER A 361 10.49 -9.31 15.09
CA SER A 361 10.16 -10.69 15.40
C SER A 361 10.58 -11.10 16.80
N GLU A 362 11.74 -10.66 17.29
CA GLU A 362 12.26 -11.08 18.59
C GLU A 362 11.42 -10.51 19.73
N LEU A 363 11.30 -9.18 19.83
CA LEU A 363 10.40 -8.56 20.80
C LEU A 363 8.95 -9.00 20.63
N LEU A 364 8.50 -9.30 19.41
CA LEU A 364 7.15 -9.82 19.20
C LEU A 364 6.98 -11.20 19.84
N ASN A 365 7.92 -12.11 19.62
CA ASN A 365 7.89 -13.47 20.16
C ASN A 365 7.94 -13.46 21.70
N ASP A 366 8.64 -12.49 22.28
CA ASP A 366 8.73 -12.30 23.73
C ASP A 366 7.50 -11.55 24.32
N GLY A 367 6.59 -11.05 23.48
CA GLY A 367 5.42 -10.28 23.93
C GLY A 367 5.75 -8.85 24.40
N HIS A 368 6.88 -8.31 23.92
CA HIS A 368 7.44 -7.02 24.35
C HIS A 368 7.32 -5.91 23.31
N LEU A 369 6.99 -6.21 22.05
CA LEU A 369 6.98 -5.21 20.98
C LEU A 369 6.02 -4.04 21.23
N GLU A 370 4.80 -4.31 21.72
CA GLU A 370 3.84 -3.26 22.06
C GLU A 370 4.31 -2.41 23.25
N ASP A 371 4.84 -3.04 24.31
CA ASP A 371 5.40 -2.34 25.46
C ASP A 371 6.61 -1.47 25.08
N PHE A 372 7.42 -1.92 24.13
CA PHE A 372 8.55 -1.16 23.60
C PHE A 372 8.09 0.05 22.78
N ALA A 373 7.09 -0.12 21.90
CA ALA A 373 6.49 1.00 21.17
C ALA A 373 5.83 2.02 22.11
N LEU A 374 5.15 1.55 23.17
CA LEU A 374 4.57 2.40 24.21
C LEU A 374 5.63 3.16 25.01
N MET A 375 6.79 2.57 25.29
CA MET A 375 7.91 3.29 25.93
C MET A 375 8.33 4.48 25.08
N ILE A 376 8.47 4.31 23.76
CA ILE A 376 8.84 5.40 22.87
C ILE A 376 7.75 6.48 22.88
N LYS A 377 6.46 6.12 22.73
CA LYS A 377 5.34 7.07 22.78
C LYS A 377 5.22 7.80 24.13
N ASN A 378 5.58 7.16 25.24
CA ASN A 378 5.58 7.81 26.55
C ASN A 378 6.75 8.80 26.70
N THR A 379 7.90 8.48 26.11
CA THR A 379 9.13 9.29 26.19
C THR A 379 9.10 10.47 25.21
N ASP A 380 8.57 10.24 24.01
CA ASP A 380 8.27 11.22 22.97
C ASP A 380 6.80 11.09 22.52
N PRO A 381 5.87 11.80 23.19
CA PRO A 381 4.45 11.77 22.85
C PRO A 381 4.09 12.38 21.48
N THR A 382 5.05 12.98 20.78
CA THR A 382 4.83 13.60 19.47
C THR A 382 5.28 12.72 18.31
N ALA A 383 6.07 11.67 18.59
CA ALA A 383 6.58 10.78 17.58
C ALA A 383 5.52 9.82 17.03
N ILE A 384 5.63 9.56 15.73
CA ILE A 384 4.88 8.48 15.06
C ILE A 384 5.70 7.19 15.01
N ILE A 385 5.06 6.03 15.10
CA ILE A 385 5.72 4.73 15.14
C ILE A 385 5.38 3.91 13.88
N GLY A 386 6.43 3.48 13.20
CA GLY A 386 6.38 2.50 12.11
C GLY A 386 6.93 1.18 12.61
N ALA A 387 6.06 0.30 13.08
CA ALA A 387 6.42 -1.05 13.53
C ALA A 387 5.45 -2.04 12.88
N GLN A 388 5.81 -3.29 12.66
CA GLN A 388 4.84 -4.27 12.16
C GLN A 388 5.19 -5.66 12.69
N PRO A 389 4.27 -6.35 13.37
CA PRO A 389 4.49 -7.72 13.85
C PRO A 389 4.94 -8.65 12.71
N THR A 390 4.17 -8.68 11.62
CA THR A 390 4.40 -9.55 10.46
C THR A 390 4.04 -8.83 9.16
N GLY A 391 4.74 -9.17 8.07
CA GLY A 391 4.34 -8.70 6.74
C GLY A 391 3.01 -9.31 6.31
N LEU A 392 2.14 -8.51 5.72
CA LEU A 392 0.89 -8.96 5.11
C LEU A 392 1.06 -9.09 3.60
N TYR A 393 0.34 -10.01 2.98
CA TYR A 393 0.46 -10.31 1.55
C TYR A 393 -0.92 -10.41 0.92
N PHE A 394 -1.02 -10.16 -0.38
CA PHE A 394 -2.25 -10.38 -1.11
C PHE A 394 -2.55 -11.88 -1.23
N THR A 395 -3.83 -12.24 -1.13
CA THR A 395 -4.30 -13.62 -1.22
C THR A 395 -5.41 -13.77 -2.25
N ASP A 396 -5.54 -14.96 -2.81
CA ASP A 396 -6.69 -15.38 -3.62
C ASP A 396 -7.95 -15.59 -2.77
N GLU A 397 -9.05 -15.96 -3.43
CA GLU A 397 -10.35 -16.26 -2.80
C GLU A 397 -10.32 -17.44 -1.82
N ASN A 398 -9.29 -18.30 -1.89
CA ASN A 398 -9.08 -19.44 -1.00
C ASN A 398 -8.13 -19.11 0.16
N GLY A 399 -7.61 -17.88 0.23
CA GLY A 399 -6.65 -17.44 1.24
C GLY A 399 -5.20 -17.86 0.97
N ASN A 400 -4.89 -18.35 -0.23
CA ASN A 400 -3.51 -18.61 -0.64
C ASN A 400 -2.84 -17.32 -1.09
N ASN A 401 -1.55 -17.14 -0.82
CA ASN A 401 -0.84 -15.96 -1.31
C ASN A 401 -0.85 -15.90 -2.83
N LEU A 402 -1.06 -14.71 -3.39
CA LEU A 402 -0.70 -14.42 -4.77
C LEU A 402 0.82 -14.41 -4.88
N LEU A 403 1.34 -15.12 -5.87
CA LEU A 403 2.76 -15.29 -6.13
C LEU A 403 3.08 -14.78 -7.54
N VAL A 404 4.14 -13.99 -7.67
CA VAL A 404 4.76 -13.71 -8.96
C VAL A 404 5.58 -14.93 -9.36
N ASP A 405 5.38 -15.42 -10.58
CA ASP A 405 6.14 -16.53 -11.19
C ASP A 405 7.33 -15.97 -11.98
N SER A 406 7.10 -14.87 -12.72
CA SER A 406 8.15 -14.21 -13.50
C SER A 406 8.03 -12.69 -13.52
N ASP A 407 9.17 -12.01 -13.48
CA ASP A 407 9.33 -10.56 -13.67
C ASP A 407 9.53 -10.15 -15.14
N GLY A 408 9.71 -11.10 -16.06
CA GLY A 408 9.81 -10.83 -17.49
C GLY A 408 10.52 -11.92 -18.30
N ILE A 409 10.72 -11.66 -19.60
CA ILE A 409 11.38 -12.61 -20.51
C ILE A 409 12.83 -12.93 -20.12
N ASP A 410 13.50 -12.00 -19.45
CA ASP A 410 14.90 -12.08 -19.03
C ASP A 410 15.01 -12.21 -17.50
N ASP A 411 14.14 -13.03 -16.90
CA ASP A 411 14.15 -13.29 -15.47
C ASP A 411 15.26 -14.30 -15.10
N GLU A 412 16.26 -13.84 -14.36
CA GLU A 412 17.40 -14.67 -13.92
C GLU A 412 17.12 -15.40 -12.59
N ASP A 413 16.10 -14.99 -11.84
CA ASP A 413 15.68 -15.61 -10.57
C ASP A 413 14.30 -16.27 -10.74
N ASP A 414 14.26 -17.60 -10.76
CA ASP A 414 13.04 -18.38 -10.97
C ASP A 414 12.24 -18.62 -9.66
N SER A 415 12.51 -17.85 -8.61
CA SER A 415 11.86 -17.99 -7.31
C SER A 415 10.49 -17.31 -7.28
N ASP A 416 9.43 -18.10 -7.07
CA ASP A 416 8.12 -17.56 -6.77
C ASP A 416 8.14 -16.69 -5.50
N TYR A 417 7.61 -15.47 -5.59
CA TYR A 417 7.56 -14.56 -4.44
C TYR A 417 6.20 -13.93 -4.21
N ARG A 418 5.92 -13.65 -2.93
CA ARG A 418 4.64 -13.08 -2.48
C ARG A 418 4.57 -11.59 -2.76
N ILE A 419 3.36 -11.07 -2.96
CA ILE A 419 3.14 -9.64 -3.18
C ILE A 419 2.77 -8.97 -1.86
N ILE A 420 3.61 -8.03 -1.39
CA ILE A 420 3.40 -7.33 -0.12
C ILE A 420 2.14 -6.46 -0.13
N LYS A 421 1.41 -6.45 0.99
CA LYS A 421 0.25 -5.60 1.24
C LYS A 421 0.52 -4.72 2.46
N PHE A 422 0.39 -3.40 2.31
CA PHE A 422 0.59 -2.45 3.41
C PHE A 422 -0.75 -2.11 4.07
N GLU A 423 -1.03 -2.77 5.20
CA GLU A 423 -2.22 -2.54 6.03
C GLU A 423 -1.85 -2.54 7.51
N ALA A 424 -2.67 -1.91 8.33
CA ALA A 424 -2.62 -1.99 9.78
C ALA A 424 -2.77 -3.44 10.26
N ASN A 425 -1.94 -3.85 11.21
CA ASN A 425 -2.09 -5.13 11.92
C ASN A 425 -1.65 -5.08 13.38
N SER A 426 -1.63 -3.88 13.95
CA SER A 426 -1.35 -3.66 15.37
C SER A 426 -1.94 -2.34 15.86
N THR A 427 -2.11 -2.24 17.18
CA THR A 427 -2.68 -1.10 17.92
C THR A 427 -1.68 0.03 18.16
N TYR A 428 -0.38 -0.21 17.94
CA TYR A 428 0.69 0.74 18.27
C TYR A 428 1.31 1.42 17.03
N GLN A 429 0.94 1.00 15.83
CA GLN A 429 1.32 1.64 14.56
C GLN A 429 0.65 3.00 14.39
N ASP A 430 1.39 3.99 13.88
CA ASP A 430 0.81 5.21 13.32
C ASP A 430 0.93 5.24 11.79
N PHE A 431 1.90 4.49 11.24
CA PHE A 431 2.07 4.24 9.82
C PHE A 431 2.61 2.82 9.56
N THR A 432 2.33 2.26 8.38
CA THR A 432 2.88 0.96 7.99
C THR A 432 4.39 1.08 7.79
N LYS A 433 5.18 0.15 8.34
CA LYS A 433 6.64 0.21 8.22
C LYS A 433 7.12 0.17 6.76
N GLY A 434 6.33 -0.38 5.84
CA GLY A 434 6.58 -0.20 4.41
C GLY A 434 7.67 -1.10 3.82
N HIS A 435 8.21 -2.06 4.59
CA HIS A 435 9.19 -3.01 4.08
C HIS A 435 8.56 -3.88 2.98
N VAL A 436 9.14 -3.86 1.77
CA VAL A 436 8.69 -4.67 0.61
C VAL A 436 8.79 -6.17 0.87
N THR A 437 8.34 -7.00 -0.08
CA THR A 437 8.61 -8.45 -0.01
C THR A 437 10.11 -8.67 0.18
N PRO A 438 10.54 -9.51 1.14
CA PRO A 438 11.96 -9.66 1.44
C PRO A 438 12.78 -9.99 0.19
N LEU A 439 13.82 -9.19 -0.09
CA LEU A 439 14.65 -9.32 -1.29
C LEU A 439 15.29 -10.71 -1.40
N GLY A 440 15.60 -11.35 -0.26
CA GLY A 440 16.09 -12.74 -0.21
C GLY A 440 15.07 -13.82 -0.60
N GLN A 441 13.84 -13.44 -0.97
CA GLN A 441 12.82 -14.34 -1.55
C GLN A 441 12.75 -14.19 -3.09
N GLY A 442 13.67 -13.45 -3.72
CA GLY A 442 13.71 -13.24 -5.17
C GLY A 442 12.90 -12.02 -5.65
N ALA A 443 12.15 -11.36 -4.77
CA ALA A 443 11.35 -10.19 -5.14
C ALA A 443 12.24 -8.96 -5.44
N PRO A 444 12.20 -8.39 -6.67
CA PRO A 444 12.93 -7.17 -6.96
C PRO A 444 12.26 -5.96 -6.29
N PRO A 445 13.05 -4.95 -5.85
CA PRO A 445 12.52 -3.74 -5.22
C PRO A 445 11.46 -2.98 -6.03
N ASN A 446 11.51 -3.07 -7.37
CA ASN A 446 10.58 -2.44 -8.30
C ASN A 446 9.63 -3.44 -8.97
N SER A 447 9.34 -4.57 -8.33
CA SER A 447 8.44 -5.61 -8.84
C SER A 447 7.20 -5.02 -9.52
N TRP A 448 6.89 -5.52 -10.72
CA TRP A 448 5.73 -5.09 -11.50
C TRP A 448 4.42 -5.31 -10.72
N ALA A 449 4.38 -6.32 -9.85
CA ALA A 449 3.22 -6.63 -9.02
C ALA A 449 2.94 -5.55 -7.97
N TYR A 450 3.95 -4.74 -7.58
CA TYR A 450 3.69 -3.60 -6.71
C TYR A 450 2.85 -2.53 -7.42
N GLU A 451 2.99 -2.37 -8.73
CA GLU A 451 2.21 -1.39 -9.50
C GLU A 451 0.77 -1.81 -9.74
N GLU A 452 0.51 -3.12 -9.72
CA GLU A 452 -0.81 -3.71 -9.98
C GLU A 452 -1.59 -4.08 -8.72
N TYR A 453 -0.91 -4.31 -7.59
CA TYR A 453 -1.56 -4.74 -6.35
C TYR A 453 -1.25 -3.78 -5.19
N THR A 454 0.02 -3.66 -4.80
CA THR A 454 0.43 -2.90 -3.60
C THR A 454 0.07 -1.41 -3.69
N ILE A 455 0.49 -0.72 -4.77
CA ILE A 455 0.24 0.71 -4.95
C ILE A 455 -1.24 0.99 -5.20
N PRO A 456 -1.98 0.24 -6.05
CA PRO A 456 -3.43 0.39 -6.15
C PRO A 456 -4.15 0.29 -4.81
N ASN A 457 -3.81 -0.69 -3.96
CA ASN A 457 -4.41 -0.81 -2.63
C ASN A 457 -4.10 0.39 -1.72
N MET A 458 -2.90 0.97 -1.81
CA MET A 458 -2.55 2.20 -1.10
C MET A 458 -3.26 3.44 -1.67
N VAL A 459 -3.45 3.50 -2.98
CA VAL A 459 -4.10 4.63 -3.67
C VAL A 459 -5.61 4.64 -3.44
N GLU A 460 -6.21 3.45 -3.46
CA GLU A 460 -7.64 3.24 -3.21
C GLU A 460 -8.02 3.67 -1.79
N ASN A 461 -7.23 3.26 -0.80
CA ASN A 461 -7.39 3.71 0.56
C ASN A 461 -6.01 3.96 1.20
N PRO A 462 -5.58 5.23 1.36
CA PRO A 462 -4.27 5.59 1.92
C PRO A 462 -4.19 5.40 3.43
N TRP A 463 -5.31 5.10 4.08
CA TRP A 463 -5.39 4.79 5.49
C TRP A 463 -5.96 3.38 5.67
N SER A 464 -5.62 2.74 6.77
CA SER A 464 -6.12 1.42 7.14
C SER A 464 -6.50 1.42 8.61
N MET A 465 -7.29 0.43 9.04
CA MET A 465 -7.70 0.31 10.42
C MET A 465 -7.36 -1.07 10.99
N TYR A 466 -6.98 -1.09 12.26
CA TYR A 466 -6.86 -2.32 13.03
C TYR A 466 -7.35 -2.09 14.46
N GLN A 467 -8.46 -2.73 14.84
CA GLN A 467 -9.03 -2.66 16.19
C GLN A 467 -9.24 -1.22 16.67
N GLY A 468 -9.77 -0.36 15.80
CA GLY A 468 -9.99 1.07 16.07
C GLY A 468 -8.75 1.96 15.97
N ASN A 469 -7.57 1.40 15.74
CA ASN A 469 -6.36 2.18 15.45
C ASN A 469 -6.26 2.48 13.95
N THR A 470 -6.24 3.76 13.58
CA THR A 470 -6.07 4.20 12.20
C THR A 470 -4.58 4.32 11.89
N VAL A 471 -4.15 3.83 10.72
CA VAL A 471 -2.73 3.76 10.34
C VAL A 471 -2.55 4.26 8.92
N LEU A 472 -1.61 5.19 8.72
CA LEU A 472 -1.24 5.68 7.38
C LEU A 472 -0.49 4.60 6.60
N LYS A 473 -0.87 4.38 5.34
CA LYS A 473 -0.09 3.52 4.45
C LYS A 473 1.15 4.25 3.95
N HIS A 474 2.29 3.76 4.39
CA HIS A 474 3.62 4.17 3.99
C HIS A 474 4.38 2.98 3.38
N ALA A 475 5.04 3.19 2.26
CA ALA A 475 5.91 2.22 1.60
C ALA A 475 7.38 2.66 1.67
N TRP A 476 8.30 1.71 1.84
CA TRP A 476 9.74 1.95 1.84
C TRP A 476 10.38 1.06 0.78
N PHE A 477 10.85 1.66 -0.32
CA PHE A 477 11.40 0.93 -1.46
C PHE A 477 12.93 1.04 -1.50
N PRO A 478 13.67 -0.08 -1.53
CA PRO A 478 15.08 -0.07 -1.87
C PRO A 478 15.28 0.51 -3.28
N ILE A 479 16.20 1.46 -3.45
CA ILE A 479 16.52 1.97 -4.78
C ILE A 479 17.49 1.03 -5.55
N ARG A 480 18.21 0.19 -4.80
CA ARG A 480 19.17 -0.83 -5.25
C ARG A 480 18.70 -2.23 -4.92
N GLU A 481 19.37 -3.24 -5.47
CA GLU A 481 19.11 -4.67 -5.19
C GLU A 481 19.25 -5.06 -3.71
N LYS A 482 19.86 -4.19 -2.89
CA LYS A 482 20.06 -4.43 -1.47
C LYS A 482 19.82 -3.17 -0.66
N TRP A 483 19.14 -3.34 0.47
CA TRP A 483 18.95 -2.30 1.48
C TRP A 483 20.28 -1.71 1.95
N HIS A 484 20.44 -0.39 1.84
CA HIS A 484 21.53 0.38 2.43
C HIS A 484 22.95 -0.02 1.99
N VAL A 485 23.12 -0.67 0.83
CA VAL A 485 24.43 -1.04 0.28
C VAL A 485 24.65 -0.40 -1.08
N SER A 486 25.43 0.70 -1.11
CA SER A 486 25.73 1.52 -2.30
C SER A 486 26.39 0.75 -3.45
N SER A 487 27.21 -0.27 -3.13
CA SER A 487 27.94 -1.06 -4.11
C SER A 487 27.08 -1.99 -4.97
N HIS A 488 25.81 -2.19 -4.62
CA HIS A 488 24.91 -3.04 -5.41
C HIS A 488 24.27 -2.25 -6.57
N PRO A 489 23.87 -2.92 -7.66
CA PRO A 489 23.23 -2.27 -8.80
C PRO A 489 21.98 -1.48 -8.41
N ILE A 490 21.78 -0.35 -9.11
CA ILE A 490 20.53 0.40 -9.06
C ILE A 490 19.45 -0.39 -9.80
N VAL A 491 18.26 -0.46 -9.21
CA VAL A 491 17.12 -1.24 -9.74
C VAL A 491 16.08 -0.32 -10.37
N PHE A 492 15.76 0.78 -9.68
CA PHE A 492 14.78 1.74 -10.16
C PHE A 492 15.33 2.58 -11.31
N GLY A 493 14.50 2.79 -12.32
CA GLY A 493 14.66 3.87 -13.27
C GLY A 493 14.05 5.19 -12.78
N ILE A 494 14.04 6.20 -13.65
CA ILE A 494 13.41 7.49 -13.35
C ILE A 494 11.88 7.39 -13.41
N GLU A 495 11.33 6.69 -14.43
CA GLU A 495 9.89 6.72 -14.71
C GLU A 495 9.08 5.86 -13.74
N ASP A 496 9.57 4.67 -13.38
CA ASP A 496 8.99 3.83 -12.33
C ASP A 496 9.08 4.51 -10.96
N ALA A 497 10.26 5.03 -10.56
CA ALA A 497 10.38 5.73 -9.28
C ALA A 497 9.47 6.98 -9.20
N TYR A 498 9.39 7.76 -10.28
CA TYR A 498 8.48 8.92 -10.34
C TYR A 498 7.01 8.50 -10.35
N ARG A 499 6.63 7.46 -11.09
CA ARG A 499 5.26 6.94 -11.12
C ARG A 499 4.80 6.44 -9.75
N PHE A 500 5.65 5.68 -9.05
CA PHE A 500 5.37 5.21 -7.67
C PHE A 500 5.12 6.42 -6.76
N THR A 501 6.03 7.39 -6.80
CA THR A 501 5.96 8.58 -5.95
C THR A 501 4.71 9.40 -6.24
N LYS A 502 4.48 9.75 -7.51
CA LYS A 502 3.32 10.55 -7.93
C LYS A 502 2.01 9.91 -7.49
N ARG A 503 1.83 8.61 -7.73
CA ARG A 503 0.60 7.88 -7.39
C ARG A 503 0.33 7.92 -5.88
N LEU A 504 1.34 7.60 -5.06
CA LEU A 504 1.18 7.54 -3.60
C LEU A 504 0.98 8.94 -2.99
N VAL A 505 1.78 9.93 -3.39
CA VAL A 505 1.68 11.31 -2.90
C VAL A 505 0.33 11.92 -3.25
N GLN A 506 -0.15 11.78 -4.49
CA GLN A 506 -1.45 12.33 -4.90
C GLN A 506 -2.65 11.67 -4.19
N ALA A 507 -2.49 10.41 -3.78
CA ALA A 507 -3.48 9.69 -2.99
C ALA A 507 -3.41 10.02 -1.49
N ASN A 508 -2.46 10.84 -1.03
CA ASN A 508 -2.16 11.10 0.37
C ASN A 508 -1.65 9.87 1.16
N ALA A 509 -1.16 8.84 0.47
CA ALA A 509 -0.29 7.83 1.06
C ALA A 509 1.15 8.40 1.19
N ALA A 510 2.07 7.61 1.75
CA ALA A 510 3.46 8.04 1.92
C ALA A 510 4.46 7.06 1.29
N VAL A 511 5.61 7.57 0.90
CA VAL A 511 6.68 6.75 0.31
C VAL A 511 8.07 7.23 0.74
N THR A 512 8.95 6.29 1.07
CA THR A 512 10.38 6.54 1.25
C THR A 512 11.17 5.70 0.25
N PHE A 513 12.24 6.25 -0.32
CA PHE A 513 13.28 5.44 -0.97
C PHE A 513 14.43 5.16 0.00
N ALA A 514 14.86 3.90 0.09
CA ALA A 514 16.09 3.50 0.76
C ALA A 514 17.32 3.84 -0.09
N THR A 515 17.55 5.14 -0.24
CA THR A 515 18.77 5.69 -0.81
C THR A 515 19.99 5.41 0.08
N THR A 516 21.16 5.43 -0.54
CA THR A 516 22.45 5.11 0.05
C THR A 516 23.41 6.28 -0.08
N ILE A 517 24.50 6.21 0.68
CA ILE A 517 25.59 7.19 0.62
C ILE A 517 26.81 6.59 -0.08
N ASP A 518 27.59 7.44 -0.77
CA ASP A 518 28.81 7.04 -1.44
C ASP A 518 29.86 6.57 -0.42
N ASP A 519 30.46 5.41 -0.70
CA ASP A 519 31.51 4.77 0.07
C ASP A 519 32.90 4.86 -0.60
N THR A 520 32.97 5.57 -1.73
CA THR A 520 34.15 5.69 -2.59
C THR A 520 34.49 7.15 -2.93
N GLY A 521 35.68 7.36 -3.49
CA GLY A 521 36.05 8.67 -4.05
C GLY A 521 36.16 9.82 -3.04
N SER A 522 35.88 11.03 -3.52
CA SER A 522 35.87 12.28 -2.74
C SER A 522 34.54 12.59 -2.10
N ASP A 523 33.48 11.91 -2.51
CA ASP A 523 32.09 12.27 -2.19
C ASP A 523 31.53 11.35 -1.10
N LYS A 524 32.42 10.75 -0.31
CA LYS A 524 32.05 9.85 0.78
C LYS A 524 31.11 10.53 1.78
N GLY A 525 29.97 9.90 2.04
CA GLY A 525 28.93 10.43 2.92
C GLY A 525 27.91 11.35 2.24
N TYR A 526 28.02 11.58 0.93
CA TYR A 526 26.99 12.19 0.09
C TYR A 526 26.07 11.11 -0.48
N MET A 527 24.89 11.47 -0.97
CA MET A 527 24.04 10.49 -1.66
C MET A 527 24.74 10.00 -2.94
N MET A 528 24.55 8.74 -3.31
CA MET A 528 25.09 8.24 -4.58
C MET A 528 24.58 9.07 -5.78
N ASP A 529 25.49 9.44 -6.69
CA ASP A 529 25.19 10.31 -7.84
C ASP A 529 24.04 9.80 -8.73
N ASP A 530 24.00 8.50 -8.99
CA ASP A 530 22.97 7.84 -9.81
C ASP A 530 21.59 7.87 -9.11
N GLU A 531 21.55 7.73 -7.79
CA GLU A 531 20.34 7.89 -6.99
C GLU A 531 19.89 9.35 -6.91
N MET A 532 20.83 10.28 -6.68
CA MET A 532 20.57 11.72 -6.64
C MET A 532 19.98 12.19 -7.97
N LEU A 533 20.42 11.66 -9.11
CA LEU A 533 19.82 11.93 -10.42
C LEU A 533 18.33 11.57 -10.47
N ILE A 534 17.95 10.40 -9.94
CA ILE A 534 16.55 9.97 -9.85
C ILE A 534 15.79 10.90 -8.90
N MET A 535 16.30 11.11 -7.69
CA MET A 535 15.63 11.92 -6.66
C MET A 535 15.40 13.37 -7.11
N LYS A 536 16.38 13.99 -7.78
CA LYS A 536 16.23 15.33 -8.36
C LYS A 536 15.17 15.35 -9.45
N THR A 537 15.10 14.32 -10.28
CA THR A 537 14.06 14.25 -11.33
C THR A 537 12.67 14.11 -10.72
N ILE A 538 12.51 13.30 -9.66
CA ILE A 538 11.25 13.21 -8.91
C ILE A 538 10.89 14.56 -8.29
N ASN A 539 11.84 15.19 -7.60
CA ASN A 539 11.69 16.50 -6.97
C ASN A 539 11.19 17.56 -7.98
N ASP A 540 11.88 17.71 -9.10
CA ASP A 540 11.56 18.72 -10.11
C ASP A 540 10.20 18.48 -10.75
N ARG A 541 9.85 17.22 -11.02
CA ARG A 541 8.56 16.86 -11.62
C ARG A 541 7.38 17.02 -10.67
N LEU A 542 7.56 16.74 -9.38
CA LEU A 542 6.54 16.99 -8.35
C LEU A 542 6.31 18.49 -8.10
N LEU A 543 7.35 19.32 -8.23
CA LEU A 543 7.24 20.78 -8.12
C LEU A 543 6.70 21.46 -9.39
N ALA A 544 6.61 20.75 -10.51
CA ALA A 544 6.06 21.28 -11.75
C ALA A 544 4.58 21.68 -11.59
N THR A 545 4.15 22.71 -12.32
CA THR A 545 2.75 23.15 -12.35
C THR A 545 2.24 23.21 -13.80
N PRO A 546 1.33 22.30 -14.22
CA PRO A 546 0.81 21.16 -13.45
C PRO A 546 1.89 20.12 -13.14
N ILE A 547 1.65 19.27 -12.12
CA ILE A 547 2.53 18.13 -11.81
C ILE A 547 2.73 17.32 -13.08
N ALA A 548 3.98 16.97 -13.38
CA ALA A 548 4.31 16.34 -14.65
C ALA A 548 3.63 14.97 -14.80
N GLU A 549 3.24 14.60 -16.02
CA GLU A 549 2.77 13.25 -16.29
C GLU A 549 3.92 12.24 -16.27
N CYS A 550 3.62 11.02 -15.81
CA CYS A 550 4.53 9.88 -15.86
C CYS A 550 4.16 8.99 -17.04
N GLU A 551 5.09 8.18 -17.52
CA GLU A 551 4.74 7.12 -18.47
C GLU A 551 3.73 6.15 -17.83
N PRO A 552 2.63 5.80 -18.52
CA PRO A 552 1.69 4.81 -18.01
C PRO A 552 2.38 3.48 -17.74
N TYR A 553 2.00 2.82 -16.65
CA TYR A 553 2.46 1.47 -16.38
C TYR A 553 2.00 0.51 -17.48
N ILE A 554 2.92 -0.38 -17.89
CA ILE A 554 2.66 -1.51 -18.77
C ILE A 554 3.38 -2.69 -18.12
N ARG A 555 2.66 -3.79 -17.89
CA ARG A 555 3.27 -5.02 -17.38
C ARG A 555 4.41 -5.48 -18.30
N PRO A 556 5.60 -5.83 -17.77
CA PRO A 556 6.70 -6.33 -18.58
C PRO A 556 6.29 -7.55 -19.41
N GLU A 557 6.86 -7.69 -20.62
CA GLU A 557 6.64 -8.88 -21.43
C GLU A 557 7.19 -10.11 -20.70
N GLY A 558 6.41 -11.19 -20.64
CA GLY A 558 6.78 -12.42 -19.92
C GLY A 558 6.41 -12.43 -18.44
N ALA A 559 6.10 -11.29 -17.84
CA ALA A 559 5.73 -11.20 -16.43
C ALA A 559 4.32 -11.74 -16.16
N HIS A 560 4.19 -12.63 -15.19
CA HIS A 560 2.91 -13.27 -14.82
C HIS A 560 2.91 -13.82 -13.40
N LEU A 561 1.72 -14.04 -12.84
CA LEU A 561 1.53 -14.73 -11.58
C LEU A 561 1.56 -16.25 -11.74
N VAL A 562 1.82 -16.96 -10.63
CA VAL A 562 1.68 -18.42 -10.58
C VAL A 562 0.23 -18.80 -10.89
N GLY A 563 0.03 -19.65 -11.89
CA GLY A 563 -1.29 -20.08 -12.35
C GLY A 563 -2.03 -19.06 -13.21
N GLU A 564 -1.47 -17.87 -13.40
CA GLU A 564 -1.83 -17.02 -14.53
C GLU A 564 -1.17 -17.65 -15.76
N GLU A 565 -1.96 -18.37 -16.55
CA GLU A 565 -1.50 -18.79 -17.87
C GLU A 565 -1.04 -17.52 -18.57
N PRO A 566 0.26 -17.40 -18.96
CA PRO A 566 0.70 -16.25 -19.69
C PRO A 566 -0.22 -16.19 -20.90
N LEU A 567 -1.05 -15.14 -20.96
CA LEU A 567 -1.86 -14.87 -22.12
C LEU A 567 -0.83 -14.81 -23.23
N SER A 568 -0.74 -15.89 -24.00
CA SER A 568 0.16 -15.96 -25.11
C SER A 568 -0.18 -14.72 -25.91
N VAL A 569 0.72 -13.75 -25.90
CA VAL A 569 0.72 -12.78 -26.95
C VAL A 569 0.99 -13.66 -28.15
N THR A 570 -0.05 -13.97 -28.92
CA THR A 570 0.09 -14.41 -30.30
C THR A 570 0.71 -13.22 -31.05
N SER A 571 1.95 -12.90 -30.72
CA SER A 571 2.77 -11.98 -31.46
C SER A 571 3.07 -12.68 -32.77
N PHE A 572 2.82 -11.99 -33.88
CA PHE A 572 3.20 -12.55 -35.17
C PHE A 572 4.70 -12.84 -35.13
N ASN A 573 5.07 -14.11 -35.33
CA ASN A 573 6.48 -14.45 -35.48
C ASN A 573 7.03 -13.66 -36.68
N SER A 574 7.84 -12.64 -36.39
CA SER A 574 8.32 -11.69 -37.39
C SER A 574 9.14 -12.36 -38.51
N SER A 575 9.65 -13.57 -38.26
CA SER A 575 10.37 -14.39 -39.24
C SER A 575 9.47 -14.96 -40.35
N GLU A 576 8.16 -15.01 -40.13
CA GLU A 576 7.16 -15.57 -41.05
C GLU A 576 6.62 -14.54 -42.06
N ILE A 577 6.97 -13.26 -41.88
CA ILE A 577 6.50 -12.17 -42.74
C ILE A 577 7.70 -11.46 -43.38
N LYS A 578 7.76 -11.47 -44.71
CA LYS A 578 8.87 -10.88 -45.48
C LYS A 578 8.41 -9.66 -46.26
N PHE A 579 9.16 -8.57 -46.13
CA PHE A 579 8.93 -7.30 -46.83
C PHE A 579 10.07 -7.05 -47.82
N TYR A 580 9.76 -6.96 -49.11
CA TYR A 580 10.79 -6.71 -50.13
C TYR A 580 10.23 -6.03 -51.40
N PRO A 581 11.06 -5.31 -52.16
CA PRO A 581 12.41 -4.88 -51.77
C PRO A 581 12.34 -3.84 -50.63
N ASN A 582 13.38 -3.77 -49.80
CA ASN A 582 13.59 -2.67 -48.86
C ASN A 582 15.07 -2.27 -48.95
N PRO A 583 15.43 -1.12 -49.54
CA PRO A 583 14.54 -0.01 -49.93
C PRO A 583 13.57 -0.30 -51.10
N VAL A 584 12.38 0.31 -51.06
CA VAL A 584 11.34 0.26 -52.10
C VAL A 584 11.52 1.41 -53.09
N THR A 585 11.33 1.14 -54.38
CA THR A 585 11.24 2.18 -55.42
C THR A 585 9.78 2.48 -55.75
N ASP A 586 9.03 1.48 -56.23
CA ASP A 586 7.66 1.65 -56.72
C ASP A 586 6.65 0.77 -55.98
N VAL A 587 6.96 -0.51 -55.74
CA VAL A 587 6.02 -1.49 -55.19
C VAL A 587 6.68 -2.27 -54.05
N LEU A 588 6.02 -2.33 -52.91
CA LEU A 588 6.40 -3.17 -51.76
C LEU A 588 5.65 -4.50 -51.83
N THR A 589 6.36 -5.62 -51.86
CA THR A 589 5.79 -6.96 -51.73
C THR A 589 5.86 -7.42 -50.28
N ILE A 590 4.75 -7.95 -49.76
CA ILE A 590 4.68 -8.54 -48.43
C ILE A 590 4.25 -9.99 -48.59
N ASN A 591 5.05 -10.92 -48.07
CA ASN A 591 4.74 -12.35 -48.00
C ASN A 591 4.49 -12.74 -46.54
N ARG A 592 3.60 -13.71 -46.32
CA ARG A 592 3.27 -14.28 -45.02
C ARG A 592 3.16 -15.80 -45.10
N LEU A 593 3.47 -16.50 -44.00
CA LEU A 593 3.18 -17.93 -43.83
C LEU A 593 1.83 -18.19 -43.13
N THR A 594 1.34 -17.22 -42.35
CA THR A 594 0.04 -17.25 -41.65
C THR A 594 -1.03 -16.49 -42.44
N THR A 595 -2.30 -16.94 -42.38
CA THR A 595 -3.43 -16.26 -43.04
C THR A 595 -4.17 -15.26 -42.15
N GLU A 596 -3.69 -15.03 -40.93
CA GLU A 596 -4.43 -14.32 -39.88
C GLU A 596 -4.37 -12.79 -40.00
N VAL A 597 -3.44 -12.23 -40.78
CA VAL A 597 -3.37 -10.78 -41.03
C VAL A 597 -4.47 -10.32 -42.00
N ASN A 598 -5.22 -9.29 -41.62
CA ASN A 598 -6.36 -8.81 -42.42
C ASN A 598 -6.15 -7.40 -42.97
N TYR A 599 -5.37 -6.57 -42.27
CA TYR A 599 -5.24 -5.14 -42.53
C TYR A 599 -3.77 -4.72 -42.64
N ILE A 600 -3.51 -3.77 -43.52
CA ILE A 600 -2.19 -3.17 -43.72
C ILE A 600 -2.33 -1.65 -43.67
N SER A 601 -1.66 -1.02 -42.72
CA SER A 601 -1.60 0.43 -42.57
C SER A 601 -0.15 0.92 -42.71
N ILE A 602 0.04 2.06 -43.35
CA ILE A 602 1.37 2.68 -43.50
C ILE A 602 1.35 4.03 -42.80
N PHE A 603 2.37 4.27 -41.99
CA PHE A 603 2.53 5.48 -41.18
C PHE A 603 3.83 6.21 -41.54
N SER A 604 3.79 7.53 -41.45
CA SER A 604 4.98 8.41 -41.51
C SER A 604 5.77 8.37 -40.19
N THR A 605 6.95 8.99 -40.15
CA THR A 605 7.81 9.05 -38.95
C THR A 605 7.20 9.84 -37.78
N ILE A 606 6.17 10.65 -38.03
CA ILE A 606 5.43 11.39 -36.99
C ILE A 606 4.13 10.69 -36.58
N GLY A 607 3.90 9.45 -37.02
CA GLY A 607 2.72 8.65 -36.65
C GLY A 607 1.46 8.91 -37.49
N ALA A 608 1.48 9.81 -38.48
CA ALA A 608 0.33 10.03 -39.35
C ALA A 608 0.13 8.84 -40.32
N LYS A 609 -1.09 8.28 -40.39
CA LYS A 609 -1.48 7.23 -41.35
C LYS A 609 -1.55 7.81 -42.76
N VAL A 610 -0.70 7.30 -43.66
CA VAL A 610 -0.57 7.78 -45.05
C VAL A 610 -1.24 6.85 -46.06
N MET A 611 -1.47 5.58 -45.71
CA MET A 611 -2.13 4.60 -46.57
C MET A 611 -2.75 3.47 -45.73
N GLU A 612 -3.81 2.86 -46.24
CA GLU A 612 -4.45 1.69 -45.67
C GLU A 612 -4.96 0.78 -46.80
N THR A 613 -4.78 -0.53 -46.66
CA THR A 613 -5.31 -1.54 -47.58
C THR A 613 -5.70 -2.80 -46.81
N VAL A 614 -6.69 -3.51 -47.35
CA VAL A 614 -7.11 -4.83 -46.83
C VAL A 614 -6.31 -5.92 -47.54
N TRP A 615 -5.89 -6.93 -46.80
CA TRP A 615 -5.27 -8.12 -47.37
C TRP A 615 -6.36 -9.03 -47.93
N ASN A 616 -6.25 -9.42 -49.21
CA ASN A 616 -7.25 -10.31 -49.82
C ASN A 616 -7.23 -11.70 -49.16
N ASN A 617 -8.37 -12.12 -48.62
CA ASN A 617 -8.51 -13.42 -47.94
C ASN A 617 -8.06 -14.58 -48.85
N GLY A 618 -7.18 -15.43 -48.31
CA GLY A 618 -6.68 -16.63 -48.99
C GLY A 618 -5.37 -16.48 -49.77
N THR A 619 -4.75 -15.28 -49.83
CA THR A 619 -3.42 -15.12 -50.45
C THR A 619 -2.30 -15.02 -49.41
N THR A 620 -1.14 -15.62 -49.71
CA THR A 620 0.10 -15.54 -48.92
C THR A 620 1.01 -14.39 -49.34
N THR A 621 0.66 -13.67 -50.40
CA THR A 621 1.42 -12.52 -50.93
C THR A 621 0.45 -11.38 -51.27
N THR A 622 0.90 -10.15 -51.00
CA THR A 622 0.25 -8.92 -51.47
C THR A 622 1.30 -7.91 -51.96
N GLN A 623 0.86 -6.97 -52.79
CA GLN A 623 1.70 -5.90 -53.33
C GLN A 623 1.05 -4.55 -53.04
N ILE A 624 1.84 -3.62 -52.53
CA ILE A 624 1.40 -2.26 -52.20
C ILE A 624 2.11 -1.27 -53.12
N ASP A 625 1.32 -0.46 -53.82
CA ASP A 625 1.84 0.62 -54.67
C ASP A 625 2.32 1.80 -53.81
N MET A 626 3.63 2.02 -53.77
CA MET A 626 4.28 3.06 -52.98
C MET A 626 4.61 4.31 -53.83
N ARG A 627 4.15 4.37 -55.09
CA ARG A 627 4.48 5.47 -56.03
C ARG A 627 3.94 6.83 -55.58
N SER A 628 2.88 6.87 -54.77
CA SER A 628 2.31 8.11 -54.23
C SER A 628 3.05 8.68 -53.02
N LEU A 629 3.90 7.89 -52.36
CA LEU A 629 4.62 8.32 -51.16
C LEU A 629 5.95 8.99 -51.49
N ASN A 630 6.31 10.07 -50.79
CA ASN A 630 7.60 10.75 -50.96
C ASN A 630 8.77 9.89 -50.46
N LYS A 631 9.99 10.16 -50.92
CA LYS A 631 11.22 9.53 -50.42
C LYS A 631 11.33 9.73 -48.90
N GLY A 632 11.59 8.66 -48.15
CA GLY A 632 11.64 8.72 -46.68
C GLY A 632 11.47 7.38 -45.99
N ILE A 633 11.41 7.43 -44.65
CA ILE A 633 11.16 6.27 -43.78
C ILE A 633 9.66 6.17 -43.51
N TYR A 634 9.13 4.97 -43.60
CA TYR A 634 7.73 4.65 -43.27
C TYR A 634 7.66 3.41 -42.39
N PHE A 635 6.59 3.29 -41.64
CA PHE A 635 6.29 2.14 -40.80
C PHE A 635 5.05 1.43 -41.36
N VAL A 636 5.20 0.18 -41.78
CA VAL A 636 4.10 -0.65 -42.24
C VAL A 636 3.63 -1.50 -41.08
N ARG A 637 2.39 -1.28 -40.63
CA ARG A 637 1.71 -2.05 -39.60
C ARG A 637 0.77 -3.05 -40.27
N LEU A 638 0.88 -4.31 -39.88
CA LEU A 638 -0.05 -5.36 -40.22
C LEU A 638 -0.92 -5.67 -39.00
N THR A 639 -2.21 -5.87 -39.20
CA THR A 639 -3.17 -6.14 -38.11
C THR A 639 -4.13 -7.26 -38.50
N ASP A 640 -4.51 -8.13 -37.56
CA ASP A 640 -5.54 -9.16 -37.78
C ASP A 640 -6.96 -8.70 -37.43
N GLY A 641 -7.92 -9.63 -37.44
CA GLY A 641 -9.29 -9.39 -37.00
C GLY A 641 -9.45 -9.19 -35.48
N ASN A 642 -8.42 -9.49 -34.68
CA ASN A 642 -8.41 -9.40 -33.23
C ASN A 642 -7.55 -8.21 -32.71
N ASN A 643 -7.17 -7.29 -33.60
CA ASN A 643 -6.31 -6.13 -33.34
C ASN A 643 -4.85 -6.42 -32.94
N LEU A 644 -4.37 -7.66 -33.08
CA LEU A 644 -2.94 -7.97 -32.92
C LEU A 644 -2.16 -7.35 -34.07
N SER A 645 -0.97 -6.79 -33.81
CA SER A 645 -0.23 -6.08 -34.84
C SER A 645 1.28 -6.28 -34.83
N ILE A 646 1.88 -6.20 -36.03
CA ILE A 646 3.34 -6.17 -36.23
C ILE A 646 3.69 -4.95 -37.08
N THR A 647 4.75 -4.23 -36.71
CA THR A 647 5.21 -3.04 -37.44
C THR A 647 6.62 -3.26 -38.01
N LYS A 648 6.81 -2.96 -39.29
CA LYS A 648 8.12 -3.03 -39.98
C LYS A 648 8.50 -1.69 -40.59
N LYS A 649 9.76 -1.29 -40.38
CA LYS A 649 10.37 -0.11 -41.03
C LYS A 649 10.69 -0.40 -42.50
N ILE A 650 10.22 0.49 -43.38
CA ILE A 650 10.47 0.46 -44.84
C ILE A 650 11.06 1.80 -45.29
N ILE A 651 12.01 1.75 -46.20
CA ILE A 651 12.66 2.93 -46.79
C ILE A 651 12.16 3.08 -48.24
N VAL A 652 11.55 4.20 -48.59
CA VAL A 652 11.22 4.55 -49.98
C VAL A 652 12.38 5.38 -50.55
N SER A 653 12.99 4.92 -51.64
CA SER A 653 14.33 5.39 -52.08
C SER A 653 14.38 6.08 -53.46
N LYS A 654 13.26 6.10 -54.19
CA LYS A 654 13.15 6.70 -55.52
C LYS A 654 13.61 8.17 -55.60
#